data_AF-A0A1U7DVG5-F1
#
_entry.id   AF-A0A1U7DVG5-F1
#
_cell.length_a   1.000
_cell.length_b   1.000
_cell.length_c   1.000
_cell.angle_alpha   90.00
_cell.angle_beta   90.00
_cell.angle_gamma   90.00
#
_symmetry.space_group_name_H-M   'P 1'
#
loop_
_entity.id
_entity.type
_entity.pdbx_description
1 polymer ?
#
loop_
_entity_poly.entity_id
_entity_poly.type
_entity_poly.pdbx_seq_one_letter_code
_entity_poly.pdbx_strand_id
1 'polypeptide(L)'
;MTSDGLLTTFIVIILSLCGASILVLKKGFKNLSITHKILTVLVASLGFVGLSGVIFLYNKNVFNVTPIANAALLSESQIQQLDFISPLEKGPYKVKYLTYGSGTDLHRPEYATKVDFITNPVNGRFLNDQSGFRGWWRKKYWGFNSKSLPLNARVYFPEGEGPFPLVLIVHGDHSMQDYSDDGYGYLGELLASKGIIMASVDENFLNKSWSNFFKGLNKENHTRGWLLLEHLKTWHEWNKQKDHVFYKKIDTTNLALIGHSKGGEAVVYASVFNKLPFYPDDASIKFNYNYSIKSVVAIAPVDGQNKLGGSNPVLEDVNYLVLHGSHDGDVSSFMGSQQYERIVFNDSLYHFKSGVYIYGANHGQFNSSWGSNDTFNPFTGLLNQKQLISEEDQKKITKTYISSFLDITLNNKKEYLPLFIDARKGKNWLPKTIYLNQFEDSSFEAIANFDEDFNLQTVSKKGGKIETKNLSLWKEQEIQLKWRKKGSRSLFLEWKYNHKDKSKSIKSMPESLIASYTINIPPTPLDSTLSFVFSMSEYKENNNPNQKPIDFTILLSDTFGNEITFPLSKFSLLQKKIKAVIKKSEFIKGIKQSEMVFQTFYFPLKDFQKNNPNFDFSNTNKISFIFNINKTGSVAIDNIGFMKSLN
;
A
#
# COMPACT_ATOMS: atom_id res chain seq x y z
N MET A 1 -19.44 11.92 13.76
CA MET A 1 -20.25 10.97 12.95
C MET A 1 -19.60 10.81 11.58
N THR A 2 -19.31 9.59 11.12
CA THR A 2 -18.75 9.34 9.77
C THR A 2 -19.73 9.78 8.68
N SER A 3 -19.29 9.93 7.42
CA SER A 3 -20.19 10.23 6.29
C SER A 3 -21.31 9.18 6.21
N ASP A 4 -20.95 7.92 6.45
CA ASP A 4 -21.87 6.79 6.39
C ASP A 4 -22.85 6.82 7.55
N GLY A 5 -22.42 7.21 8.75
CA GLY A 5 -23.30 7.39 9.90
C GLY A 5 -24.36 8.45 9.64
N LEU A 6 -23.97 9.60 9.07
CA LEU A 6 -24.92 10.67 8.72
C LEU A 6 -25.89 10.24 7.62
N LEU A 7 -25.38 9.59 6.57
CA LEU A 7 -26.24 9.10 5.48
C LEU A 7 -27.19 8.01 5.99
N THR A 8 -26.73 7.11 6.86
CA THR A 8 -27.57 6.08 7.48
C THR A 8 -28.66 6.73 8.33
N THR A 9 -28.31 7.70 9.18
CA THR A 9 -29.30 8.48 9.94
C THR A 9 -30.29 9.20 9.03
N PHE A 10 -29.81 9.79 7.94
CA PHE A 10 -30.66 10.44 6.96
C PHE A 10 -31.64 9.46 6.28
N ILE A 11 -31.17 8.27 5.89
CA ILE A 11 -32.00 7.20 5.34
C ILE A 11 -33.03 6.73 6.37
N VAL A 12 -32.62 6.50 7.62
CA VAL A 12 -33.53 6.10 8.71
C VAL A 12 -34.59 7.15 8.95
N ILE A 13 -34.24 8.44 8.96
CA ILE A 13 -35.19 9.55 9.10
C ILE A 13 -36.17 9.53 7.92
N ILE A 14 -35.68 9.46 6.69
CA ILE A 14 -36.52 9.42 5.48
C ILE A 14 -37.51 8.25 5.53
N LEU A 15 -37.02 7.04 5.81
CA LEU A 15 -37.86 5.83 5.87
C LEU A 15 -38.89 5.93 7.01
N SER A 16 -38.50 6.52 8.14
CA SER A 16 -39.39 6.76 9.28
C SER A 16 -40.47 7.78 8.93
N LEU A 17 -40.14 8.87 8.22
CA LEU A 17 -41.11 9.87 7.73
C LEU A 17 -42.08 9.22 6.73
N CYS A 18 -41.57 8.45 5.76
CA CYS A 18 -42.41 7.70 4.82
C CYS A 18 -43.36 6.73 5.54
N GLY A 19 -42.84 5.94 6.49
CA GLY A 19 -43.63 4.97 7.25
C GLY A 19 -44.70 5.63 8.11
N ALA A 20 -44.35 6.72 8.82
CA ALA A 20 -45.30 7.50 9.61
C ALA A 20 -46.41 8.10 8.73
N SER A 21 -46.05 8.69 7.59
CA SER A 21 -47.02 9.22 6.63
C SER A 21 -47.98 8.15 6.11
N ILE A 22 -47.48 6.96 5.74
CA ILE A 22 -48.32 5.85 5.28
C ILE A 22 -49.27 5.39 6.38
N LEU A 23 -48.81 5.29 7.63
CA LEU A 23 -49.66 4.90 8.76
C LEU A 23 -50.77 5.91 9.04
N VAL A 24 -50.47 7.22 9.00
CA VAL A 24 -51.46 8.28 9.18
C VAL A 24 -52.48 8.28 8.04
N LEU A 25 -52.03 8.09 6.80
CA LEU A 25 -52.89 7.96 5.63
C LEU A 25 -53.85 6.76 5.76
N LYS A 26 -53.36 5.63 6.28
CA LYS A 26 -54.15 4.39 6.45
C LYS A 26 -55.13 4.44 7.64
N LYS A 27 -54.75 5.06 8.76
CA LYS A 27 -55.51 4.99 10.03
C LYS A 27 -56.55 6.10 10.23
N GLY A 28 -56.51 7.20 9.46
CA GLY A 28 -57.55 8.22 9.61
C GLY A 28 -57.24 9.63 9.12
N PHE A 29 -56.57 9.80 7.97
CA PHE A 29 -56.24 11.13 7.43
C PHE A 29 -57.44 12.07 7.30
N LYS A 30 -58.63 11.55 6.97
CA LYS A 30 -59.86 12.35 6.84
C LYS A 30 -60.25 13.04 8.15
N ASN A 31 -59.95 12.43 9.30
CA ASN A 31 -60.34 12.87 10.63
C ASN A 31 -59.36 13.88 11.27
N LEU A 32 -58.29 14.24 10.57
CA LEU A 32 -57.30 15.21 11.04
C LEU A 32 -57.76 16.66 10.84
N SER A 33 -57.29 17.57 11.70
CA SER A 33 -57.43 19.01 11.48
C SER A 33 -56.68 19.45 10.22
N ILE A 34 -57.04 20.61 9.66
CA ILE A 34 -56.41 21.16 8.45
C ILE A 34 -54.88 21.31 8.63
N THR A 35 -54.44 21.77 9.79
CA THR A 35 -53.01 21.90 10.14
C THR A 35 -52.27 20.56 10.12
N HIS A 36 -52.85 19.51 10.71
CA HIS A 36 -52.28 18.17 10.71
C HIS A 36 -52.28 17.53 9.32
N LYS A 37 -53.27 17.83 8.48
CA LYS A 37 -53.31 17.40 7.06
C LYS A 37 -52.15 18.02 6.27
N ILE A 38 -51.97 19.33 6.38
CA ILE A 38 -50.87 20.05 5.72
C ILE A 38 -49.52 19.50 6.20
N LEU A 39 -49.33 19.35 7.51
CA LEU A 39 -48.10 18.79 8.07
C LEU A 39 -47.83 17.36 7.56
N THR A 40 -48.86 16.51 7.50
CA THR A 40 -48.73 15.13 7.00
C THR A 40 -48.31 15.11 5.53
N VAL A 41 -48.86 16.00 4.69
CA VAL A 41 -48.49 16.11 3.27
C VAL A 41 -47.06 16.62 3.13
N LEU A 42 -46.65 17.62 3.92
CA LEU A 42 -45.27 18.14 3.91
C LEU A 42 -44.26 17.07 4.33
N VAL A 43 -44.54 16.34 5.42
CA VAL A 43 -43.69 15.24 5.90
C VAL A 43 -43.63 14.11 4.88
N ALA A 44 -44.76 13.75 4.26
CA ALA A 44 -44.80 12.74 3.21
C ALA A 44 -43.96 13.18 2.00
N SER A 45 -44.12 14.43 1.56
CA SER A 45 -43.38 15.00 0.43
C SER A 45 -41.88 15.00 0.70
N LEU A 46 -41.46 15.43 1.90
CA LEU A 46 -40.06 15.41 2.31
C LEU A 46 -39.50 13.98 2.34
N GLY A 47 -40.27 13.03 2.88
CA GLY A 47 -39.91 11.61 2.89
C GLY A 47 -39.74 11.04 1.47
N PHE A 48 -40.74 11.20 0.60
CA PHE A 48 -40.70 10.63 -0.76
C PHE A 48 -39.68 11.32 -1.68
N VAL A 49 -39.50 12.64 -1.58
CA VAL A 49 -38.43 13.36 -2.29
C VAL A 49 -37.06 12.91 -1.79
N GLY A 50 -36.90 12.76 -0.47
CA GLY A 50 -35.68 12.24 0.12
C GLY A 50 -35.37 10.82 -0.35
N LEU A 51 -36.36 9.92 -0.33
CA LEU A 51 -36.22 8.53 -0.79
C LEU A 51 -35.88 8.47 -2.28
N SER A 52 -36.53 9.28 -3.11
CA SER A 52 -36.23 9.38 -4.54
C SER A 52 -34.81 9.89 -4.77
N GLY A 53 -34.34 10.84 -3.98
CA GLY A 53 -32.95 11.33 -4.00
C GLY A 53 -31.94 10.25 -3.62
N VAL A 54 -32.22 9.44 -2.60
CA VAL A 54 -31.37 8.29 -2.21
C VAL A 54 -31.33 7.24 -3.33
N ILE A 55 -32.48 6.86 -3.88
CA ILE A 55 -32.56 5.91 -5.01
C ILE A 55 -31.80 6.45 -6.23
N PHE A 56 -31.95 7.74 -6.53
CA PHE A 56 -31.23 8.38 -7.62
C PHE A 56 -29.71 8.35 -7.40
N LEU A 57 -29.22 8.69 -6.21
CA LEU A 57 -27.80 8.62 -5.87
C LEU A 57 -27.25 7.19 -5.94
N TYR A 58 -28.04 6.22 -5.49
CA TYR A 58 -27.68 4.80 -5.52
C TYR A 58 -27.53 4.29 -6.97
N ASN A 59 -28.48 4.64 -7.84
CA ASN A 59 -28.54 4.17 -9.22
C ASN A 59 -27.65 4.98 -10.21
N LYS A 60 -27.21 6.19 -9.84
CA LYS A 60 -26.40 7.03 -10.74
C LYS A 60 -24.91 6.70 -10.63
N ASN A 61 -24.26 6.37 -11.74
CA ASN A 61 -22.85 5.99 -11.77
C ASN A 61 -21.82 7.14 -11.64
N VAL A 62 -22.18 8.40 -11.36
CA VAL A 62 -21.25 9.50 -11.66
C VAL A 62 -21.31 10.72 -10.74
N PHE A 63 -20.15 11.05 -10.15
CA PHE A 63 -19.62 12.41 -10.08
C PHE A 63 -18.29 12.45 -10.85
N ASN A 64 -18.23 13.20 -11.95
CA ASN A 64 -16.98 13.40 -12.67
C ASN A 64 -16.05 14.24 -11.80
N VAL A 65 -14.87 13.72 -11.51
CA VAL A 65 -13.79 14.49 -10.90
C VAL A 65 -12.88 14.99 -12.00
N THR A 66 -12.41 16.23 -11.89
CA THR A 66 -11.42 16.78 -12.81
C THR A 66 -10.20 15.85 -12.89
N PRO A 67 -9.81 15.38 -14.09
CA PRO A 67 -8.63 14.55 -14.24
C PRO A 67 -7.40 15.24 -13.65
N ILE A 68 -6.61 14.48 -12.91
CA ILE A 68 -5.32 14.96 -12.40
C ILE A 68 -4.26 14.72 -13.47
N ALA A 69 -3.43 15.75 -13.73
CA ALA A 69 -2.31 15.62 -14.66
C ALA A 69 -1.24 14.69 -14.08
N ASN A 70 -0.71 13.78 -14.90
CA ASN A 70 0.45 12.97 -14.56
C ASN A 70 1.72 13.82 -14.73
N ALA A 71 2.28 14.28 -13.62
CA ALA A 71 3.44 15.17 -13.61
C ALA A 71 4.68 14.52 -14.24
N ALA A 72 4.83 13.20 -14.13
CA ALA A 72 5.97 12.46 -14.67
C ALA A 72 5.97 12.41 -16.21
N LEU A 73 4.79 12.55 -16.85
CA LEU A 73 4.64 12.65 -18.30
C LEU A 73 4.81 14.08 -18.84
N LEU A 74 4.84 15.08 -17.95
CA LEU A 74 5.06 16.48 -18.31
C LEU A 74 6.54 16.87 -18.29
N SER A 75 7.42 16.01 -17.79
CA SER A 75 8.87 16.19 -17.88
C SER A 75 9.37 15.89 -19.29
N GLU A 76 10.36 16.66 -19.75
CA GLU A 76 11.06 16.44 -21.01
C GLU A 76 12.10 15.29 -20.94
N SER A 77 12.27 14.67 -19.76
CA SER A 77 13.22 13.57 -19.57
C SER A 77 12.88 12.35 -20.45
N GLN A 78 13.77 11.98 -21.37
CA GLN A 78 13.67 10.72 -22.10
C GLN A 78 14.06 9.56 -21.18
N ILE A 79 13.08 8.74 -20.80
CA ILE A 79 13.30 7.57 -19.94
C ILE A 79 13.53 6.33 -20.82
N GLN A 80 14.75 5.80 -20.76
CA GLN A 80 15.07 4.51 -21.37
C GLN A 80 14.23 3.41 -20.70
N GLN A 81 13.48 2.71 -21.54
CA GLN A 81 12.63 1.58 -21.12
C GLN A 81 13.49 0.35 -20.84
N LEU A 82 13.02 -0.49 -19.94
CA LEU A 82 13.59 -1.82 -19.72
C LEU A 82 13.32 -2.68 -20.96
N ASP A 83 14.40 -3.17 -21.57
CA ASP A 83 14.38 -4.03 -22.75
C ASP A 83 14.67 -5.47 -22.35
N PHE A 84 13.83 -6.00 -21.47
CA PHE A 84 13.90 -7.37 -20.96
C PHE A 84 12.57 -8.09 -21.19
N ILE A 85 12.57 -9.41 -21.02
CA ILE A 85 11.34 -10.21 -21.07
C ILE A 85 10.35 -9.63 -20.07
N SER A 86 9.14 -9.33 -20.56
CA SER A 86 8.10 -8.75 -19.73
C SER A 86 7.79 -9.68 -18.54
N PRO A 87 7.64 -9.14 -17.31
CA PRO A 87 7.25 -9.93 -16.15
C PRO A 87 5.85 -10.52 -16.29
N LEU A 88 5.06 -10.09 -17.28
CA LEU A 88 3.75 -10.64 -17.62
C LEU A 88 3.81 -11.92 -18.45
N GLU A 89 4.94 -12.20 -19.10
CA GLU A 89 5.11 -13.39 -19.93
C GLU A 89 5.15 -14.64 -19.06
N LYS A 90 4.43 -15.68 -19.50
CA LYS A 90 4.49 -17.00 -18.89
C LYS A 90 5.91 -17.55 -19.05
N GLY A 91 6.41 -18.22 -18.01
CA GLY A 91 7.69 -18.90 -18.08
C GLY A 91 7.59 -20.26 -18.79
N PRO A 92 8.71 -21.00 -18.88
CA PRO A 92 8.79 -22.23 -19.66
C PRO A 92 8.11 -23.43 -18.99
N TYR A 93 7.74 -23.34 -17.71
CA TYR A 93 7.18 -24.47 -16.99
C TYR A 93 5.69 -24.64 -17.26
N LYS A 94 5.27 -25.89 -17.51
CA LYS A 94 3.86 -26.24 -17.48
C LYS A 94 3.35 -26.17 -16.04
N VAL A 95 2.19 -25.55 -15.85
CA VAL A 95 1.59 -25.36 -14.52
C VAL A 95 0.75 -26.57 -14.16
N LYS A 96 0.92 -27.07 -12.93
CA LYS A 96 0.05 -28.03 -12.26
C LYS A 96 -0.74 -27.34 -11.15
N TYR A 97 -1.89 -27.91 -10.84
CA TYR A 97 -2.83 -27.44 -9.82
C TYR A 97 -3.21 -28.59 -8.89
N LEU A 98 -3.30 -28.32 -7.60
CA LEU A 98 -3.88 -29.23 -6.60
C LEU A 98 -4.42 -28.46 -5.40
N THR A 99 -5.17 -29.13 -4.54
CA THR A 99 -5.58 -28.61 -3.23
C THR A 99 -5.12 -29.51 -2.09
N TYR A 100 -4.81 -28.90 -0.96
CA TYR A 100 -4.68 -29.62 0.30
C TYR A 100 -5.61 -29.00 1.34
N GLY A 101 -6.07 -29.81 2.29
CA GLY A 101 -7.04 -29.35 3.27
C GLY A 101 -7.54 -30.41 4.23
N SER A 102 -8.61 -30.10 4.95
CA SER A 102 -9.14 -30.93 6.04
C SER A 102 -9.67 -32.31 5.61
N GLY A 103 -10.13 -32.47 4.37
CA GLY A 103 -10.86 -33.65 3.91
C GLY A 103 -12.30 -33.72 4.44
N THR A 104 -12.75 -32.76 5.25
CA THR A 104 -14.06 -32.76 5.91
C THR A 104 -14.79 -31.43 5.81
N ASP A 105 -14.39 -30.54 4.89
CA ASP A 105 -15.07 -29.25 4.70
C ASP A 105 -16.55 -29.47 4.32
N LEU A 106 -17.46 -28.73 4.96
CA LEU A 106 -18.91 -28.92 4.78
C LEU A 106 -19.46 -28.24 3.52
N HIS A 107 -18.75 -27.27 2.96
CA HIS A 107 -19.24 -26.42 1.87
C HIS A 107 -18.38 -26.50 0.61
N ARG A 108 -17.13 -26.93 0.75
CA ARG A 108 -16.10 -26.81 -0.28
C ARG A 108 -15.56 -28.17 -0.67
N PRO A 109 -16.08 -28.79 -1.76
CA PRO A 109 -15.64 -30.10 -2.20
C PRO A 109 -14.12 -30.22 -2.39
N GLU A 110 -13.46 -29.15 -2.81
CA GLU A 110 -12.01 -29.07 -3.01
C GLU A 110 -11.18 -29.23 -1.73
N TYR A 111 -11.78 -29.03 -0.55
CA TYR A 111 -11.16 -29.28 0.76
C TYR A 111 -11.84 -30.43 1.52
N ALA A 112 -12.68 -31.20 0.81
CA ALA A 112 -13.41 -32.36 1.30
C ALA A 112 -13.16 -33.56 0.40
N THR A 113 -14.17 -33.99 -0.36
CA THR A 113 -14.12 -35.22 -1.17
C THR A 113 -13.20 -35.14 -2.39
N LYS A 114 -12.82 -33.94 -2.84
CA LYS A 114 -11.92 -33.70 -3.98
C LYS A 114 -10.54 -33.21 -3.58
N VAL A 115 -10.20 -33.24 -2.27
CA VAL A 115 -8.89 -32.79 -1.82
C VAL A 115 -7.79 -33.75 -2.29
N ASP A 116 -6.68 -33.23 -2.79
CA ASP A 116 -5.55 -34.07 -3.22
C ASP A 116 -4.73 -34.56 -2.03
N PHE A 117 -4.50 -33.69 -1.02
CA PHE A 117 -3.80 -34.05 0.21
C PHE A 117 -4.57 -33.65 1.47
N ILE A 118 -4.74 -34.60 2.37
CA ILE A 118 -5.34 -34.36 3.68
C ILE A 118 -4.26 -33.85 4.65
N THR A 119 -4.53 -32.74 5.31
CA THR A 119 -3.68 -32.17 6.36
C THR A 119 -4.31 -32.33 7.73
N ASN A 120 -3.47 -32.45 8.76
CA ASN A 120 -3.94 -32.44 10.14
C ASN A 120 -4.33 -31.02 10.58
N PRO A 121 -5.41 -30.86 11.36
CA PRO A 121 -5.81 -29.56 11.88
C PRO A 121 -4.85 -29.09 12.99
N VAL A 122 -4.79 -27.77 13.18
CA VAL A 122 -3.96 -27.13 14.21
C VAL A 122 -4.81 -26.43 15.28
N ASN A 123 -4.28 -26.33 16.49
CA ASN A 123 -4.98 -25.74 17.62
C ASN A 123 -4.70 -24.22 17.71
N GLY A 124 -5.63 -23.41 17.21
CA GLY A 124 -5.59 -21.95 17.23
C GLY A 124 -5.88 -21.34 18.60
N ARG A 125 -4.99 -21.59 19.57
CA ARG A 125 -5.10 -21.12 20.96
C ARG A 125 -5.22 -19.60 21.11
N PHE A 126 -4.84 -18.82 20.10
CA PHE A 126 -4.97 -17.35 20.05
C PHE A 126 -6.42 -16.86 20.08
N LEU A 127 -7.37 -17.68 19.61
CA LEU A 127 -8.76 -17.29 19.41
C LEU A 127 -9.61 -17.55 20.66
N ASN A 128 -9.92 -16.49 21.42
CA ASN A 128 -10.74 -16.58 22.64
C ASN A 128 -12.27 -16.45 22.41
N ASP A 129 -12.75 -16.20 21.19
CA ASP A 129 -14.16 -15.92 20.89
C ASP A 129 -15.05 -17.17 20.67
N GLN A 130 -14.98 -18.14 21.57
CA GLN A 130 -15.63 -19.45 21.41
C GLN A 130 -16.98 -19.60 22.13
N SER A 131 -17.35 -18.69 23.02
CA SER A 131 -18.56 -18.82 23.83
C SER A 131 -19.79 -18.13 23.23
N GLY A 132 -20.96 -18.70 23.48
CA GLY A 132 -22.25 -18.11 23.10
C GLY A 132 -22.64 -18.34 21.64
N PHE A 133 -23.68 -17.61 21.20
CA PHE A 133 -24.30 -17.78 19.88
C PHE A 133 -23.30 -17.63 18.71
N ARG A 134 -22.30 -16.76 18.85
CA ARG A 134 -21.28 -16.49 17.82
C ARG A 134 -20.41 -17.72 17.55
N GLY A 135 -19.82 -18.29 18.61
CA GLY A 135 -19.01 -19.50 18.50
C GLY A 135 -19.82 -20.68 18.00
N TRP A 136 -21.07 -20.82 18.48
CA TRP A 136 -22.00 -21.84 18.01
C TRP A 136 -22.30 -21.72 16.51
N TRP A 137 -22.61 -20.52 16.02
CA TRP A 137 -22.92 -20.29 14.60
C TRP A 137 -21.71 -20.61 13.70
N ARG A 138 -20.52 -20.13 14.06
CA ARG A 138 -19.29 -20.43 13.31
C ARG A 138 -19.01 -21.93 13.28
N LYS A 139 -19.14 -22.61 14.42
CA LYS A 139 -18.96 -24.07 14.50
C LYS A 139 -19.99 -24.81 13.65
N LYS A 140 -21.25 -24.38 13.67
CA LYS A 140 -22.31 -24.99 12.87
C LYS A 140 -22.08 -24.80 11.38
N TYR A 141 -21.62 -23.62 10.97
CA TYR A 141 -21.31 -23.33 9.58
C TYR A 141 -20.08 -24.14 9.14
N TRP A 142 -18.94 -23.99 9.80
CA TRP A 142 -17.67 -24.57 9.34
C TRP A 142 -17.45 -26.05 9.69
N GLY A 143 -18.18 -26.58 10.67
CA GLY A 143 -18.00 -27.95 11.16
C GLY A 143 -16.87 -28.12 12.19
N PHE A 144 -16.03 -27.10 12.39
CA PHE A 144 -14.92 -27.09 13.36
C PHE A 144 -14.92 -25.86 14.25
N ASN A 145 -14.01 -25.83 15.24
CA ASN A 145 -13.79 -24.67 16.12
C ASN A 145 -12.29 -24.35 16.21
N SER A 146 -11.91 -23.33 16.99
CA SER A 146 -10.50 -22.90 17.14
C SER A 146 -9.52 -23.99 17.56
N LYS A 147 -9.96 -25.08 18.20
CA LYS A 147 -9.07 -26.18 18.61
C LYS A 147 -8.64 -27.07 17.45
N SER A 148 -9.28 -26.94 16.30
CA SER A 148 -9.10 -27.77 15.11
C SER A 148 -9.24 -26.93 13.85
N LEU A 149 -8.43 -25.88 13.73
CA LEU A 149 -8.39 -25.05 12.52
C LEU A 149 -7.79 -25.85 11.36
N PRO A 150 -8.41 -25.84 10.17
CA PRO A 150 -7.88 -26.57 9.02
C PRO A 150 -6.70 -25.82 8.39
N LEU A 151 -5.79 -26.58 7.78
CA LEU A 151 -4.74 -26.05 6.93
C LEU A 151 -5.15 -26.26 5.47
N ASN A 152 -5.95 -25.35 4.93
CA ASN A 152 -6.47 -25.43 3.57
C ASN A 152 -5.68 -24.50 2.62
N ALA A 153 -5.37 -24.97 1.40
CA ALA A 153 -4.86 -24.09 0.34
C ALA A 153 -5.06 -24.64 -1.08
N ARG A 154 -5.07 -23.71 -2.04
CA ARG A 154 -4.96 -23.99 -3.48
C ARG A 154 -3.52 -23.80 -3.94
N VAL A 155 -2.96 -24.77 -4.63
CA VAL A 155 -1.55 -24.77 -5.01
C VAL A 155 -1.39 -24.74 -6.53
N TYR A 156 -0.61 -23.78 -7.00
CA TYR A 156 -0.14 -23.68 -8.38
C TYR A 156 1.36 -23.92 -8.37
N PHE A 157 1.85 -24.87 -9.17
CA PHE A 157 3.26 -25.26 -9.12
C PHE A 157 3.81 -25.70 -10.48
N PRO A 158 5.11 -25.50 -10.75
CA PRO A 158 5.75 -25.97 -11.97
C PRO A 158 5.81 -27.50 -12.06
N GLU A 159 5.57 -28.04 -13.25
CA GLU A 159 5.98 -29.38 -13.65
C GLU A 159 7.49 -29.40 -13.87
N GLY A 160 8.21 -30.23 -13.11
CA GLY A 160 9.67 -30.32 -13.09
C GLY A 160 10.18 -30.81 -11.74
N GLU A 161 11.48 -31.11 -11.68
CA GLU A 161 12.14 -31.68 -10.49
C GLU A 161 12.38 -30.66 -9.36
N GLY A 162 12.53 -29.37 -9.70
CA GLY A 162 12.90 -28.33 -8.73
C GLY A 162 14.39 -28.41 -8.34
N PRO A 163 14.77 -27.85 -7.17
CA PRO A 163 13.91 -27.19 -6.20
C PRO A 163 13.40 -25.83 -6.71
N PHE A 164 12.20 -25.45 -6.28
CA PHE A 164 11.55 -24.19 -6.65
C PHE A 164 11.30 -23.32 -5.40
N PRO A 165 11.42 -21.99 -5.48
CA PRO A 165 10.96 -21.10 -4.41
C PRO A 165 9.49 -21.31 -4.06
N LEU A 166 9.13 -21.04 -2.80
CA LEU A 166 7.76 -21.18 -2.30
C LEU A 166 7.20 -19.83 -1.84
N VAL A 167 5.99 -19.52 -2.32
CA VAL A 167 5.21 -18.34 -1.97
C VAL A 167 3.91 -18.79 -1.31
N LEU A 168 3.63 -18.28 -0.11
CA LEU A 168 2.29 -18.36 0.47
C LEU A 168 1.59 -17.02 0.27
N ILE A 169 0.35 -17.02 -0.22
CA ILE A 169 -0.51 -15.84 -0.29
C ILE A 169 -1.74 -16.01 0.59
N VAL A 170 -2.09 -14.99 1.36
CA VAL A 170 -3.27 -14.98 2.23
C VAL A 170 -4.16 -13.77 1.99
N HIS A 171 -5.47 -13.99 1.96
CA HIS A 171 -6.47 -12.95 1.76
C HIS A 171 -6.74 -12.14 3.04
N GLY A 172 -7.50 -11.06 2.88
CA GLY A 172 -7.95 -10.20 3.98
C GLY A 172 -9.31 -10.57 4.54
N ASP A 173 -9.90 -9.63 5.28
CA ASP A 173 -11.27 -9.79 5.77
C ASP A 173 -12.26 -9.69 4.61
N HIS A 174 -13.20 -10.61 4.56
CA HIS A 174 -14.35 -10.54 3.68
C HIS A 174 -15.57 -11.12 4.41
N SER A 175 -16.66 -11.42 3.70
CA SER A 175 -17.68 -12.31 4.25
C SER A 175 -17.12 -13.73 4.37
N MET A 176 -17.27 -14.41 5.51
CA MET A 176 -16.81 -15.81 5.64
C MET A 176 -17.50 -16.79 4.68
N GLN A 177 -18.67 -16.40 4.15
CA GLN A 177 -19.43 -17.19 3.18
C GLN A 177 -19.01 -16.93 1.72
N ASP A 178 -18.14 -15.95 1.51
CA ASP A 178 -17.67 -15.55 0.18
C ASP A 178 -16.16 -15.76 0.11
N TYR A 179 -15.78 -16.91 -0.45
CA TYR A 179 -14.43 -17.45 -0.34
C TYR A 179 -13.43 -16.62 -1.15
N SER A 180 -12.35 -16.23 -0.49
CA SER A 180 -11.40 -15.26 -1.05
C SER A 180 -10.09 -15.88 -1.56
N ASP A 181 -9.84 -17.16 -1.26
CA ASP A 181 -8.58 -17.85 -1.58
C ASP A 181 -8.45 -18.24 -3.07
N ASP A 182 -9.55 -18.32 -3.81
CA ASP A 182 -9.53 -18.66 -5.24
C ASP A 182 -9.12 -17.49 -6.15
N GLY A 183 -9.38 -16.25 -5.73
CA GLY A 183 -9.20 -15.08 -6.57
C GLY A 183 -7.76 -14.61 -6.81
N TYR A 184 -6.76 -15.37 -6.37
CA TYR A 184 -5.34 -15.18 -6.73
C TYR A 184 -4.84 -16.17 -7.78
N GLY A 185 -5.69 -17.03 -8.33
CA GLY A 185 -5.28 -18.04 -9.31
C GLY A 185 -4.54 -17.47 -10.53
N TYR A 186 -4.93 -16.28 -11.00
CA TYR A 186 -4.24 -15.59 -12.10
C TYR A 186 -2.76 -15.28 -11.81
N LEU A 187 -2.44 -15.03 -10.53
CA LEU A 187 -1.08 -14.79 -10.07
C LEU A 187 -0.36 -16.13 -9.86
N GLY A 188 -1.04 -17.12 -9.29
CA GLY A 188 -0.52 -18.47 -9.10
C GLY A 188 -0.09 -19.13 -10.41
N GLU A 189 -0.90 -19.03 -11.46
CA GLU A 189 -0.55 -19.53 -12.80
C GLU A 189 0.70 -18.84 -13.37
N LEU A 190 0.80 -17.51 -13.24
CA LEU A 190 1.97 -16.77 -13.72
C LEU A 190 3.24 -17.21 -12.98
N LEU A 191 3.21 -17.20 -11.65
CA LEU A 191 4.36 -17.53 -10.81
C LEU A 191 4.79 -18.99 -11.01
N ALA A 192 3.83 -19.93 -11.05
CA ALA A 192 4.11 -21.33 -11.32
C ALA A 192 4.75 -21.55 -12.70
N SER A 193 4.29 -20.85 -13.73
CA SER A 193 4.90 -20.94 -15.07
C SER A 193 6.35 -20.46 -15.07
N LYS A 194 6.71 -19.56 -14.15
CA LYS A 194 8.06 -19.01 -13.97
C LYS A 194 8.93 -19.81 -13.01
N GLY A 195 8.46 -20.97 -12.53
CA GLY A 195 9.23 -21.83 -11.63
C GLY A 195 9.10 -21.44 -10.15
N ILE A 196 8.00 -20.83 -9.74
CA ILE A 196 7.72 -20.49 -8.32
C ILE A 196 6.46 -21.23 -7.87
N ILE A 197 6.53 -22.00 -6.79
CA ILE A 197 5.34 -22.62 -6.19
C ILE A 197 4.55 -21.54 -5.46
N MET A 198 3.25 -21.40 -5.74
CA MET A 198 2.36 -20.52 -4.99
C MET A 198 1.23 -21.32 -4.34
N ALA A 199 1.07 -21.17 -3.03
CA ALA A 199 -0.09 -21.68 -2.30
C ALA A 199 -0.96 -20.50 -1.82
N SER A 200 -2.20 -20.46 -2.28
CA SER A 200 -3.22 -19.53 -1.80
C SER A 200 -3.95 -20.12 -0.62
N VAL A 201 -3.66 -19.58 0.57
CA VAL A 201 -4.11 -20.09 1.86
C VAL A 201 -5.54 -19.64 2.13
N ASP A 202 -6.38 -20.60 2.54
CA ASP A 202 -7.76 -20.35 2.96
C ASP A 202 -7.81 -20.04 4.46
N GLU A 203 -8.25 -18.82 4.76
CA GLU A 203 -8.54 -18.36 6.12
C GLU A 203 -9.93 -17.72 6.20
N ASN A 204 -10.86 -18.12 5.34
CA ASN A 204 -12.23 -17.57 5.34
C ASN A 204 -12.93 -17.83 6.67
N PHE A 205 -12.54 -18.89 7.38
CA PHE A 205 -13.00 -19.19 8.73
C PHE A 205 -12.47 -18.24 9.81
N LEU A 206 -11.68 -17.22 9.48
CA LEU A 206 -11.30 -16.10 10.36
C LEU A 206 -12.01 -14.78 10.00
N ASN A 207 -12.66 -14.73 8.83
CA ASN A 207 -13.38 -13.55 8.35
C ASN A 207 -14.62 -13.19 9.21
N LYS A 208 -15.10 -11.97 9.04
CA LYS A 208 -16.38 -11.51 9.62
C LYS A 208 -17.58 -12.30 9.07
N SER A 209 -18.66 -12.27 9.84
CA SER A 209 -19.98 -12.78 9.47
C SER A 209 -21.04 -11.79 9.96
N TRP A 210 -22.26 -11.88 9.42
CA TRP A 210 -23.43 -11.13 9.90
C TRP A 210 -23.59 -11.18 11.43
N SER A 211 -23.25 -12.31 12.05
CA SER A 211 -23.28 -12.52 13.51
C SER A 211 -22.27 -11.66 14.30
N ASN A 212 -21.26 -11.10 13.63
CA ASN A 212 -20.10 -10.41 14.21
C ASN A 212 -19.92 -8.98 13.65
N PHE A 213 -20.99 -8.38 13.11
CA PHE A 213 -20.94 -7.10 12.38
C PHE A 213 -20.28 -5.95 13.16
N PHE A 214 -20.39 -5.93 14.50
CA PHE A 214 -19.89 -4.83 15.35
C PHE A 214 -18.59 -5.11 16.11
N LYS A 215 -18.12 -6.37 16.18
CA LYS A 215 -16.85 -6.76 16.82
C LYS A 215 -16.28 -7.98 16.09
N GLY A 216 -15.12 -7.81 15.44
CA GLY A 216 -14.37 -8.89 14.79
C GLY A 216 -13.84 -9.91 15.80
N LEU A 217 -13.11 -10.92 15.31
CA LEU A 217 -12.47 -11.90 16.21
C LEU A 217 -11.28 -11.27 16.93
N ASN A 218 -11.17 -11.51 18.23
CA ASN A 218 -10.00 -11.06 19.00
C ASN A 218 -8.72 -11.78 18.50
N LYS A 219 -7.61 -11.04 18.36
CA LYS A 219 -6.29 -11.53 17.89
C LYS A 219 -6.33 -12.28 16.55
N GLU A 220 -7.29 -11.96 15.69
CA GLU A 220 -7.46 -12.56 14.36
C GLU A 220 -6.16 -12.53 13.56
N ASN A 221 -5.56 -11.35 13.35
CA ASN A 221 -4.38 -11.19 12.48
C ASN A 221 -3.14 -11.92 13.03
N HIS A 222 -3.02 -12.09 14.35
CA HIS A 222 -1.96 -12.92 14.94
C HIS A 222 -2.18 -14.40 14.59
N THR A 223 -3.44 -14.86 14.64
CA THR A 223 -3.80 -16.22 14.24
C THR A 223 -3.51 -16.45 12.76
N ARG A 224 -3.86 -15.49 11.89
CA ARG A 224 -3.56 -15.53 10.45
C ARG A 224 -2.06 -15.69 10.19
N GLY A 225 -1.25 -14.81 10.81
CA GLY A 225 0.21 -14.88 10.68
C GLY A 225 0.80 -16.20 11.20
N TRP A 226 0.27 -16.73 12.30
CA TRP A 226 0.68 -18.02 12.84
C TRP A 226 0.31 -19.19 11.92
N LEU A 227 -0.89 -19.20 11.33
CA LEU A 227 -1.32 -20.24 10.40
C LEU A 227 -0.39 -20.36 9.20
N LEU A 228 0.10 -19.24 8.66
CA LEU A 228 1.12 -19.26 7.59
C LEU A 228 2.37 -20.05 7.98
N LEU A 229 2.81 -19.98 9.25
CA LEU A 229 3.97 -20.72 9.74
C LEU A 229 3.66 -22.22 9.92
N GLU A 230 2.44 -22.58 10.30
CA GLU A 230 1.98 -23.98 10.30
C GLU A 230 1.86 -24.56 8.88
N HIS A 231 1.47 -23.74 7.90
CA HIS A 231 1.56 -24.12 6.49
C HIS A 231 3.01 -24.37 6.05
N LEU A 232 3.93 -23.45 6.36
CA LEU A 232 5.35 -23.66 6.05
C LEU A 232 5.91 -24.92 6.73
N LYS A 233 5.49 -25.21 7.96
CA LYS A 233 5.85 -26.47 8.65
C LYS A 233 5.41 -27.69 7.84
N THR A 234 4.16 -27.71 7.40
CA THR A 234 3.60 -28.79 6.58
C THR A 234 4.39 -28.95 5.27
N TRP A 235 4.69 -27.84 4.59
CA TRP A 235 5.50 -27.84 3.37
C TRP A 235 6.92 -28.37 3.59
N HIS A 236 7.57 -28.01 4.70
CA HIS A 236 8.90 -28.52 5.06
C HIS A 236 8.89 -30.02 5.40
N GLU A 237 7.81 -30.53 6.00
CA GLU A 237 7.62 -31.96 6.25
C GLU A 237 7.45 -32.72 4.93
N TRP A 238 6.58 -32.25 4.04
CA TRP A 238 6.41 -32.83 2.70
C TRP A 238 7.68 -32.82 1.87
N ASN A 239 8.49 -31.76 1.95
CA ASN A 239 9.77 -31.69 1.24
C ASN A 239 10.78 -32.77 1.68
N LYS A 240 10.58 -33.38 2.86
CA LYS A 240 11.44 -34.44 3.43
C LYS A 240 10.88 -35.84 3.25
N GLN A 241 9.60 -35.99 2.90
CA GLN A 241 8.92 -37.29 2.78
C GLN A 241 9.12 -37.88 1.38
N LYS A 242 9.85 -39.01 1.28
CA LYS A 242 10.23 -39.64 -0.01
C LYS A 242 9.04 -39.95 -0.93
N ASP A 243 7.91 -40.33 -0.35
CA ASP A 243 6.72 -40.73 -1.10
C ASP A 243 5.77 -39.56 -1.40
N HIS A 244 6.13 -38.33 -1.00
CA HIS A 244 5.32 -37.13 -1.26
C HIS A 244 5.67 -36.51 -2.61
N VAL A 245 4.67 -35.98 -3.34
CA VAL A 245 4.87 -35.31 -4.65
C VAL A 245 5.81 -34.09 -4.60
N PHE A 246 6.05 -33.56 -3.40
CA PHE A 246 6.89 -32.40 -3.15
C PHE A 246 8.23 -32.76 -2.52
N TYR A 247 8.58 -34.05 -2.46
CA TYR A 247 9.88 -34.49 -1.97
C TYR A 247 11.01 -33.78 -2.71
N LYS A 248 11.86 -33.05 -1.98
CA LYS A 248 12.99 -32.26 -2.49
C LYS A 248 12.63 -31.20 -3.56
N LYS A 249 11.34 -30.91 -3.76
CA LYS A 249 10.88 -30.01 -4.81
C LYS A 249 10.90 -28.53 -4.39
N ILE A 250 11.09 -28.25 -3.11
CA ILE A 250 11.02 -26.89 -2.55
C ILE A 250 12.41 -26.42 -2.15
N ASP A 251 12.75 -25.21 -2.59
CA ASP A 251 13.87 -24.47 -2.07
C ASP A 251 13.47 -23.79 -0.76
N THR A 252 13.75 -24.44 0.36
CA THR A 252 13.42 -23.94 1.70
C THR A 252 14.23 -22.70 2.11
N THR A 253 15.20 -22.27 1.30
CA THR A 253 16.00 -21.06 1.53
C THR A 253 15.43 -19.83 0.82
N ASN A 254 14.46 -20.02 -0.08
CA ASN A 254 13.83 -18.97 -0.89
C ASN A 254 12.31 -18.98 -0.67
N LEU A 255 11.89 -18.40 0.46
CA LEU A 255 10.48 -18.29 0.84
C LEU A 255 10.00 -16.85 0.78
N ALA A 256 8.76 -16.64 0.32
CA ALA A 256 8.09 -15.36 0.38
C ALA A 256 6.65 -15.47 0.90
N LEU A 257 6.19 -14.41 1.55
CA LEU A 257 4.82 -14.29 2.05
C LEU A 257 4.13 -13.09 1.37
N ILE A 258 2.92 -13.30 0.88
CA ILE A 258 2.08 -12.26 0.27
C ILE A 258 0.78 -12.17 1.05
N GLY A 259 0.34 -10.96 1.37
CA GLY A 259 -0.87 -10.73 2.14
C GLY A 259 -1.68 -9.57 1.61
N HIS A 260 -3.01 -9.73 1.53
CA HIS A 260 -3.93 -8.66 1.11
C HIS A 260 -4.73 -8.14 2.31
N SER A 261 -4.82 -6.82 2.50
CA SER A 261 -5.64 -6.19 3.55
C SER A 261 -5.23 -6.64 4.95
N LYS A 262 -6.10 -7.28 5.74
CA LYS A 262 -5.71 -7.95 6.99
C LYS A 262 -4.63 -9.02 6.80
N GLY A 263 -4.64 -9.72 5.67
CA GLY A 263 -3.59 -10.67 5.30
C GLY A 263 -2.24 -9.98 5.13
N GLY A 264 -2.22 -8.71 4.69
CA GLY A 264 -1.01 -7.91 4.56
C GLY A 264 -0.36 -7.58 5.91
N GLU A 265 -1.14 -7.43 6.97
CA GLU A 265 -0.63 -7.35 8.35
C GLU A 265 -0.23 -8.74 8.88
N ALA A 266 -0.97 -9.80 8.50
CA ALA A 266 -0.70 -11.17 8.89
C ALA A 266 0.69 -11.66 8.46
N VAL A 267 1.13 -11.33 7.24
CA VAL A 267 2.48 -11.71 6.76
C VAL A 267 3.61 -11.00 7.51
N VAL A 268 3.34 -9.81 8.06
CA VAL A 268 4.28 -9.12 8.97
C VAL A 268 4.36 -9.87 10.30
N TYR A 269 3.22 -10.24 10.89
CA TYR A 269 3.21 -11.05 12.12
C TYR A 269 3.88 -12.42 11.93
N ALA A 270 3.63 -13.10 10.82
CA ALA A 270 4.30 -14.35 10.47
C ALA A 270 5.81 -14.17 10.46
N SER A 271 6.32 -13.11 9.84
CA SER A 271 7.75 -12.82 9.74
C SER A 271 8.39 -12.56 11.12
N VAL A 272 7.69 -11.86 12.02
CA VAL A 272 8.15 -11.66 13.40
C VAL A 272 8.10 -12.96 14.21
N PHE A 273 6.96 -13.66 14.22
CA PHE A 273 6.78 -14.91 14.98
C PHE A 273 7.77 -15.99 14.55
N ASN A 274 8.14 -16.00 13.27
CA ASN A 274 9.13 -16.92 12.72
C ASN A 274 10.50 -16.85 13.43
N LYS A 275 10.86 -15.68 13.99
CA LYS A 275 12.15 -15.45 14.68
C LYS A 275 12.06 -15.56 16.20
N LEU A 276 10.85 -15.58 16.77
CA LEU A 276 10.67 -15.60 18.21
C LEU A 276 10.63 -17.03 18.76
N PRO A 277 11.08 -17.26 20.00
CA PRO A 277 10.95 -18.56 20.68
C PRO A 277 9.56 -18.80 21.27
N PHE A 278 8.80 -17.74 21.53
CA PHE A 278 7.47 -17.79 22.15
C PHE A 278 6.56 -16.69 21.59
N TYR A 279 5.25 -16.88 21.74
CA TYR A 279 4.28 -15.84 21.44
C TYR A 279 4.46 -14.61 22.35
N PRO A 280 4.64 -13.40 21.80
CA PRO A 280 5.13 -12.25 22.56
C PRO A 280 4.16 -11.66 23.60
N ASP A 281 2.85 -11.91 23.53
CA ASP A 281 1.93 -11.29 24.50
C ASP A 281 1.89 -12.00 25.87
N ASP A 282 2.06 -13.33 25.90
CA ASP A 282 1.83 -14.13 27.11
C ASP A 282 2.66 -15.44 27.19
N ALA A 283 3.55 -15.69 26.23
CA ALA A 283 4.37 -16.91 26.13
C ALA A 283 3.58 -18.25 26.12
N SER A 284 2.26 -18.22 25.89
CA SER A 284 1.40 -19.42 25.93
C SER A 284 1.67 -20.46 24.84
N ILE A 285 2.41 -20.05 23.79
CA ILE A 285 2.73 -20.88 22.63
C ILE A 285 4.23 -20.80 22.41
N LYS A 286 4.88 -21.96 22.38
CA LYS A 286 6.28 -22.11 21.99
C LYS A 286 6.38 -22.15 20.47
N PHE A 287 7.30 -21.37 19.93
CA PHE A 287 7.62 -21.35 18.51
C PHE A 287 8.93 -22.09 18.26
N ASN A 288 9.02 -22.74 17.10
CA ASN A 288 10.21 -23.45 16.63
C ASN A 288 10.23 -23.47 15.09
N TYR A 289 10.08 -22.30 14.49
CA TYR A 289 10.01 -22.12 13.03
C TYR A 289 11.40 -21.82 12.46
N ASN A 290 11.79 -20.54 12.45
CA ASN A 290 13.04 -20.04 11.88
C ASN A 290 13.24 -20.42 10.40
N TYR A 291 12.19 -20.25 9.59
CA TYR A 291 12.22 -20.41 8.14
C TYR A 291 12.91 -19.23 7.44
N SER A 292 13.50 -19.46 6.27
CA SER A 292 14.18 -18.44 5.45
C SER A 292 13.21 -17.58 4.63
N ILE A 293 12.35 -16.82 5.32
CA ILE A 293 11.46 -15.84 4.70
C ILE A 293 12.31 -14.65 4.23
N LYS A 294 12.52 -14.52 2.91
CA LYS A 294 13.34 -13.45 2.30
C LYS A 294 12.53 -12.24 1.87
N SER A 295 11.22 -12.41 1.70
CA SER A 295 10.38 -11.44 1.00
C SER A 295 8.97 -11.39 1.56
N VAL A 296 8.49 -10.17 1.78
CA VAL A 296 7.14 -9.87 2.23
C VAL A 296 6.48 -8.92 1.24
N VAL A 297 5.31 -9.30 0.72
CA VAL A 297 4.50 -8.45 -0.15
C VAL A 297 3.17 -8.15 0.52
N ALA A 298 2.84 -6.88 0.64
CA ALA A 298 1.62 -6.40 1.26
C ALA A 298 0.76 -5.68 0.21
N ILE A 299 -0.40 -6.24 -0.11
CA ILE A 299 -1.38 -5.66 -1.03
C ILE A 299 -2.42 -4.93 -0.18
N ALA A 300 -2.61 -3.64 -0.42
CA ALA A 300 -3.58 -2.79 0.27
C ALA A 300 -3.71 -3.07 1.79
N PRO A 301 -2.60 -3.19 2.54
CA PRO A 301 -2.62 -3.78 3.87
C PRO A 301 -3.22 -2.83 4.90
N VAL A 302 -3.79 -3.39 5.96
CA VAL A 302 -3.98 -2.66 7.23
C VAL A 302 -2.66 -2.65 8.01
N ASP A 303 -2.53 -1.73 8.97
CA ASP A 303 -1.34 -1.68 9.85
C ASP A 303 -1.68 -1.12 11.25
N GLY A 304 -1.22 -1.81 12.29
CA GLY A 304 -1.41 -1.43 13.69
C GLY A 304 -2.86 -1.63 14.18
N GLN A 305 -3.57 -2.63 13.65
CA GLN A 305 -4.88 -3.02 14.21
C GLN A 305 -4.68 -3.73 15.54
N ASN A 306 -3.69 -4.61 15.59
CA ASN A 306 -3.24 -5.30 16.80
C ASN A 306 -1.79 -4.91 17.07
N LYS A 307 -1.35 -4.97 18.33
CA LYS A 307 0.04 -4.69 18.69
C LYS A 307 0.63 -5.93 19.33
N LEU A 308 1.92 -6.18 19.09
CA LEU A 308 2.69 -7.22 19.78
C LEU A 308 3.28 -6.62 21.05
N GLY A 309 2.86 -7.11 22.22
CA GLY A 309 3.37 -6.58 23.50
C GLY A 309 3.17 -5.06 23.68
N GLY A 310 2.18 -4.46 23.01
CA GLY A 310 1.92 -3.00 23.06
C GLY A 310 2.65 -2.15 22.00
N SER A 311 3.47 -2.77 21.14
CA SER A 311 4.21 -2.09 20.06
C SER A 311 3.84 -2.62 18.67
N ASN A 312 4.08 -1.81 17.64
CA ASN A 312 3.96 -2.27 16.25
C ASN A 312 5.20 -3.11 15.89
N PRO A 313 5.06 -4.12 15.02
CA PRO A 313 6.17 -4.94 14.59
C PRO A 313 7.22 -4.15 13.79
N VAL A 314 8.48 -4.50 13.99
CA VAL A 314 9.64 -4.11 13.17
C VAL A 314 10.07 -5.33 12.38
N LEU A 315 10.38 -5.13 11.10
CA LEU A 315 10.95 -6.18 10.26
C LEU A 315 12.44 -5.91 10.04
N GLU A 316 13.24 -6.96 10.16
CA GLU A 316 14.70 -6.89 9.99
C GLU A 316 15.11 -7.79 8.83
N ASP A 317 15.99 -7.30 7.96
CA ASP A 317 16.66 -8.09 6.91
C ASP A 317 15.71 -8.86 5.97
N VAL A 318 14.60 -8.21 5.59
CA VAL A 318 13.63 -8.74 4.62
C VAL A 318 13.36 -7.75 3.49
N ASN A 319 13.20 -8.27 2.28
CA ASN A 319 12.72 -7.46 1.18
C ASN A 319 11.23 -7.18 1.34
N TYR A 320 10.79 -5.96 1.03
CA TYR A 320 9.40 -5.56 1.22
C TYR A 320 8.81 -4.84 0.01
N LEU A 321 7.60 -5.25 -0.39
CA LEU A 321 6.81 -4.54 -1.39
C LEU A 321 5.44 -4.22 -0.82
N VAL A 322 5.00 -2.97 -0.92
CA VAL A 322 3.61 -2.60 -0.71
C VAL A 322 2.97 -2.03 -1.97
N LEU A 323 1.81 -2.57 -2.35
CA LEU A 323 0.96 -2.03 -3.42
C LEU A 323 -0.31 -1.44 -2.80
N HIS A 324 -0.68 -0.20 -3.12
CA HIS A 324 -1.89 0.42 -2.55
C HIS A 324 -2.63 1.27 -3.57
N GLY A 325 -3.95 1.15 -3.61
CA GLY A 325 -4.80 1.89 -4.55
C GLY A 325 -5.25 3.24 -4.01
N SER A 326 -5.24 4.28 -4.84
CA SER A 326 -5.68 5.60 -4.40
C SER A 326 -7.18 5.69 -4.09
N HIS A 327 -7.98 4.79 -4.67
CA HIS A 327 -9.43 4.71 -4.50
C HIS A 327 -9.82 3.48 -3.68
N ASP A 328 -8.92 2.98 -2.85
CA ASP A 328 -9.22 1.94 -1.87
C ASP A 328 -10.33 2.41 -0.93
N GLY A 329 -11.51 1.78 -1.02
CA GLY A 329 -12.69 2.13 -0.23
C GLY A 329 -12.75 1.49 1.15
N ASP A 330 -11.96 0.45 1.39
CA ASP A 330 -11.94 -0.31 2.64
C ASP A 330 -10.79 0.19 3.54
N VAL A 331 -9.57 0.15 3.02
CA VAL A 331 -8.35 0.68 3.63
C VAL A 331 -7.95 1.98 2.95
N SER A 332 -8.74 3.03 3.23
CA SER A 332 -8.63 4.31 2.52
C SER A 332 -7.31 5.07 2.67
N SER A 333 -6.47 4.76 3.67
CA SER A 333 -5.11 5.33 3.80
C SER A 333 -4.06 4.36 3.28
N PHE A 334 -2.93 4.88 2.81
CA PHE A 334 -1.76 4.09 2.43
C PHE A 334 -1.05 3.48 3.64
N MET A 335 -1.75 2.64 4.40
CA MET A 335 -1.34 2.17 5.73
C MET A 335 -0.06 1.32 5.70
N GLY A 336 0.20 0.58 4.62
CA GLY A 336 1.44 -0.20 4.49
C GLY A 336 2.70 0.65 4.39
N SER A 337 2.60 1.95 4.07
CA SER A 337 3.73 2.88 4.19
C SER A 337 4.20 3.02 5.64
N GLN A 338 3.36 2.77 6.64
CA GLN A 338 3.79 2.76 8.04
C GLN A 338 4.70 1.57 8.36
N GLN A 339 4.40 0.39 7.81
CA GLN A 339 5.29 -0.76 7.97
C GLN A 339 6.60 -0.56 7.23
N TYR A 340 6.57 0.06 6.05
CA TYR A 340 7.77 0.44 5.28
C TYR A 340 8.78 1.25 6.12
N GLU A 341 8.31 2.17 6.97
CA GLU A 341 9.20 2.95 7.86
C GLU A 341 9.86 2.08 8.93
N ARG A 342 9.22 0.99 9.34
CA ARG A 342 9.68 0.09 10.41
C ARG A 342 10.41 -1.13 9.87
N ILE A 343 11.11 -0.96 8.75
CA ILE A 343 11.99 -1.98 8.18
C ILE A 343 13.42 -1.51 8.30
N VAL A 344 14.25 -2.34 8.91
CA VAL A 344 15.67 -2.08 9.15
C VAL A 344 16.50 -3.14 8.45
N PHE A 345 17.58 -2.71 7.79
CA PHE A 345 18.57 -3.59 7.19
C PHE A 345 19.83 -3.54 8.06
N ASN A 346 20.14 -4.66 8.72
CA ASN A 346 21.24 -4.81 9.68
C ASN A 346 22.37 -5.69 9.14
N ASP A 347 22.06 -6.62 8.24
CA ASP A 347 23.04 -7.52 7.65
C ASP A 347 23.77 -6.89 6.43
N SER A 348 24.75 -7.63 5.89
CA SER A 348 25.53 -7.19 4.72
C SER A 348 24.90 -7.59 3.38
N LEU A 349 23.73 -8.24 3.39
CA LEU A 349 23.08 -8.70 2.18
C LEU A 349 22.34 -7.54 1.51
N TYR A 350 22.14 -7.66 0.21
CA TYR A 350 21.34 -6.69 -0.52
C TYR A 350 19.86 -6.94 -0.21
N HIS A 351 19.21 -5.94 0.38
CA HIS A 351 17.77 -5.90 0.61
C HIS A 351 17.20 -4.61 0.05
N PHE A 352 15.92 -4.61 -0.29
CA PHE A 352 15.22 -3.37 -0.64
C PHE A 352 13.76 -3.39 -0.19
N LYS A 353 13.24 -2.19 0.02
CA LYS A 353 11.82 -1.94 0.27
C LYS A 353 11.28 -0.98 -0.78
N SER A 354 10.05 -1.23 -1.24
CA SER A 354 9.37 -0.36 -2.18
C SER A 354 7.88 -0.23 -1.87
N GLY A 355 7.36 0.98 -2.03
CA GLY A 355 5.94 1.27 -1.97
C GLY A 355 5.44 1.82 -3.29
N VAL A 356 4.33 1.28 -3.80
CA VAL A 356 3.74 1.70 -5.07
C VAL A 356 2.29 2.12 -4.83
N TYR A 357 2.06 3.43 -4.92
CA TYR A 357 0.72 4.01 -4.82
C TYR A 357 0.13 4.22 -6.21
N ILE A 358 -1.02 3.61 -6.48
CA ILE A 358 -1.57 3.43 -7.82
C ILE A 358 -2.85 4.26 -7.96
N TYR A 359 -2.82 5.28 -8.82
CA TYR A 359 -4.01 6.08 -9.07
C TYR A 359 -5.11 5.27 -9.76
N GLY A 360 -6.33 5.38 -9.25
CA GLY A 360 -7.48 4.67 -9.79
C GLY A 360 -7.61 3.21 -9.37
N ALA A 361 -6.60 2.61 -8.74
CA ALA A 361 -6.76 1.28 -8.16
C ALA A 361 -7.62 1.33 -6.89
N ASN A 362 -8.41 0.28 -6.70
CA ASN A 362 -9.31 0.09 -5.59
C ASN A 362 -8.79 -1.05 -4.67
N HIS A 363 -9.50 -1.39 -3.61
CA HIS A 363 -9.17 -2.51 -2.70
C HIS A 363 -9.39 -3.87 -3.37
N GLY A 364 -10.56 -4.04 -4.01
CA GLY A 364 -11.08 -5.34 -4.43
C GLY A 364 -10.34 -5.98 -5.59
N GLN A 365 -10.05 -5.23 -6.65
CA GLN A 365 -9.64 -5.76 -7.96
C GLN A 365 -8.23 -6.39 -7.97
N PHE A 366 -7.49 -6.36 -6.86
CA PHE A 366 -6.31 -7.21 -6.69
C PHE A 366 -6.67 -8.70 -6.58
N ASN A 367 -7.88 -9.01 -6.14
CA ASN A 367 -8.47 -10.34 -6.03
C ASN A 367 -9.63 -10.46 -7.04
N SER A 368 -9.58 -11.48 -7.91
CA SER A 368 -10.57 -11.62 -8.99
C SER A 368 -11.98 -12.01 -8.53
N SER A 369 -12.20 -12.39 -7.26
CA SER A 369 -13.54 -12.67 -6.74
C SER A 369 -14.21 -11.44 -6.10
N TRP A 370 -13.45 -10.39 -5.76
CA TRP A 370 -13.98 -9.23 -5.02
C TRP A 370 -14.50 -8.10 -5.93
N GLY A 371 -13.87 -7.88 -7.09
CA GLY A 371 -14.30 -6.90 -8.08
C GLY A 371 -14.21 -5.44 -7.63
N SER A 372 -15.10 -4.57 -8.13
CA SER A 372 -15.08 -3.12 -7.89
C SER A 372 -15.77 -2.67 -6.59
N ASN A 373 -16.27 -3.62 -5.79
CA ASN A 373 -17.11 -3.36 -4.62
C ASN A 373 -16.31 -3.41 -3.31
N ASP A 374 -15.67 -2.29 -2.96
CA ASP A 374 -14.81 -2.21 -1.76
C ASP A 374 -15.56 -1.80 -0.48
N THR A 375 -16.84 -2.12 -0.41
CA THR A 375 -17.64 -1.80 0.77
C THR A 375 -18.76 -2.82 0.95
N PHE A 376 -19.29 -2.89 2.17
CA PHE A 376 -20.33 -3.85 2.52
C PHE A 376 -21.69 -3.48 1.92
N ASN A 377 -22.46 -4.48 1.46
CA ASN A 377 -23.86 -4.32 1.04
C ASN A 377 -24.74 -3.89 2.24
N PRO A 378 -25.59 -2.85 2.15
CA PRO A 378 -26.12 -2.22 0.94
C PRO A 378 -25.44 -0.91 0.55
N PHE A 379 -24.19 -0.67 0.94
CA PHE A 379 -23.51 0.60 0.65
C PHE A 379 -22.73 0.60 -0.67
N THR A 380 -22.69 -0.53 -1.39
CA THR A 380 -21.95 -0.67 -2.66
C THR A 380 -22.38 0.34 -3.72
N GLY A 381 -23.69 0.60 -3.85
CA GLY A 381 -24.22 1.61 -4.77
C GLY A 381 -23.84 3.05 -4.42
N LEU A 382 -23.15 3.29 -3.31
CA LEU A 382 -22.61 4.61 -2.95
C LEU A 382 -21.15 4.79 -3.39
N LEU A 383 -20.47 3.76 -3.89
CA LEU A 383 -19.10 3.88 -4.38
C LEU A 383 -19.05 4.65 -5.70
N ASN A 384 -18.04 5.51 -5.85
CA ASN A 384 -17.76 6.21 -7.10
C ASN A 384 -16.81 5.38 -7.97
N GLN A 385 -17.36 4.42 -8.71
CA GLN A 385 -16.58 3.47 -9.51
C GLN A 385 -16.01 4.08 -10.80
N LYS A 386 -16.43 5.28 -11.21
CA LYS A 386 -16.03 5.87 -12.50
C LYS A 386 -14.54 6.23 -12.60
N GLN A 387 -13.90 6.52 -11.47
CA GLN A 387 -12.48 6.86 -11.44
C GLN A 387 -11.57 5.62 -11.38
N LEU A 388 -12.16 4.43 -11.28
CA LEU A 388 -11.39 3.20 -11.16
C LEU A 388 -10.71 2.84 -12.48
N ILE A 389 -9.48 2.35 -12.40
CA ILE A 389 -8.89 1.60 -13.52
C ILE A 389 -9.61 0.27 -13.66
N SER A 390 -9.54 -0.33 -14.85
CA SER A 390 -10.15 -1.63 -15.08
C SER A 390 -9.56 -2.71 -14.18
N GLU A 391 -10.34 -3.75 -13.86
CA GLU A 391 -9.86 -4.90 -13.11
C GLU A 391 -8.69 -5.59 -13.84
N GLU A 392 -8.74 -5.64 -15.17
CA GLU A 392 -7.65 -6.18 -16.00
C GLU A 392 -6.36 -5.38 -15.81
N ASP A 393 -6.43 -4.05 -15.88
CA ASP A 393 -5.28 -3.17 -15.68
C ASP A 393 -4.72 -3.31 -14.26
N GLN A 394 -5.60 -3.37 -13.24
CA GLN A 394 -5.15 -3.55 -11.86
C GLN A 394 -4.44 -4.90 -11.67
N LYS A 395 -5.00 -6.00 -12.18
CA LYS A 395 -4.35 -7.32 -12.17
C LYS A 395 -3.06 -7.34 -12.98
N LYS A 396 -2.96 -6.58 -14.07
CA LYS A 396 -1.74 -6.41 -14.86
C LYS A 396 -0.65 -5.69 -14.05
N ILE A 397 -1.01 -4.64 -13.30
CA ILE A 397 -0.10 -3.97 -12.36
C ILE A 397 0.38 -4.96 -11.29
N THR A 398 -0.55 -5.71 -10.67
CA THR A 398 -0.23 -6.73 -9.65
C THR A 398 0.77 -7.76 -10.17
N LYS A 399 0.49 -8.37 -11.32
CA LYS A 399 1.39 -9.34 -11.97
C LYS A 399 2.76 -8.75 -12.24
N THR A 400 2.81 -7.53 -12.79
CA THR A 400 4.07 -6.86 -13.15
C THR A 400 4.94 -6.65 -11.92
N TYR A 401 4.43 -5.99 -10.88
CA TYR A 401 5.22 -5.66 -9.70
C TYR A 401 5.55 -6.90 -8.85
N ILE A 402 4.59 -7.78 -8.59
CA ILE A 402 4.85 -8.97 -7.76
C ILE A 402 5.78 -9.95 -8.47
N SER A 403 5.58 -10.24 -9.75
CA SER A 403 6.49 -11.13 -10.48
C SER A 403 7.90 -10.55 -10.56
N SER A 404 8.04 -9.25 -10.85
CA SER A 404 9.36 -8.59 -10.91
C SER A 404 10.04 -8.61 -9.55
N PHE A 405 9.31 -8.35 -8.47
CA PHE A 405 9.82 -8.34 -7.11
C PHE A 405 10.36 -9.72 -6.72
N LEU A 406 9.59 -10.77 -6.95
CA LEU A 406 10.00 -12.14 -6.65
C LEU A 406 11.14 -12.62 -7.58
N ASP A 407 11.16 -12.18 -8.84
CA ASP A 407 12.29 -12.44 -9.74
C ASP A 407 13.59 -11.81 -9.21
N ILE A 408 13.54 -10.61 -8.64
CA ILE A 408 14.70 -9.98 -8.00
C ILE A 408 15.11 -10.73 -6.74
N THR A 409 14.16 -11.00 -5.83
CA THR A 409 14.49 -11.41 -4.46
C THR A 409 14.67 -12.92 -4.28
N LEU A 410 14.04 -13.73 -5.13
CA LEU A 410 14.13 -15.20 -5.08
C LEU A 410 14.99 -15.76 -6.22
N ASN A 411 15.03 -15.10 -7.37
CA ASN A 411 15.78 -15.56 -8.56
C ASN A 411 16.99 -14.67 -8.92
N ASN A 412 17.29 -13.63 -8.12
CA ASN A 412 18.42 -12.72 -8.31
C ASN A 412 18.44 -11.98 -9.67
N LYS A 413 17.27 -11.76 -10.29
CA LYS A 413 17.13 -11.01 -11.54
C LYS A 413 17.06 -9.50 -11.30
N LYS A 414 18.21 -8.92 -10.94
CA LYS A 414 18.34 -7.49 -10.56
C LYS A 414 18.01 -6.52 -11.69
N GLU A 415 17.97 -6.97 -12.94
CA GLU A 415 17.61 -6.16 -14.10
C GLU A 415 16.21 -5.52 -14.03
N TYR A 416 15.30 -6.09 -13.22
CA TYR A 416 13.97 -5.51 -13.00
C TYR A 416 13.92 -4.44 -11.90
N LEU A 417 14.97 -4.31 -11.09
CA LEU A 417 15.01 -3.40 -9.94
C LEU A 417 14.73 -1.93 -10.29
N PRO A 418 15.17 -1.39 -11.45
CA PRO A 418 14.85 -0.01 -11.84
C PRO A 418 13.35 0.29 -11.95
N LEU A 419 12.48 -0.71 -12.15
CA LEU A 419 11.02 -0.56 -12.14
C LEU A 419 10.48 0.00 -10.82
N PHE A 420 11.12 -0.36 -9.70
CA PHE A 420 10.68 -0.01 -8.36
C PHE A 420 11.08 1.42 -7.97
N ILE A 421 12.10 1.99 -8.64
CA ILE A 421 12.47 3.40 -8.51
C ILE A 421 11.59 4.27 -9.42
N ASP A 422 11.40 3.86 -10.68
CA ASP A 422 10.67 4.63 -11.67
C ASP A 422 9.79 3.74 -12.55
N ALA A 423 8.48 3.76 -12.29
CA ALA A 423 7.47 3.04 -13.05
C ALA A 423 7.52 3.33 -14.56
N ARG A 424 8.02 4.51 -14.97
CA ARG A 424 8.15 4.86 -16.39
C ARG A 424 9.15 3.98 -17.12
N LYS A 425 10.09 3.32 -16.44
CA LYS A 425 11.00 2.34 -17.05
C LYS A 425 10.29 1.05 -17.49
N GLY A 426 9.14 0.74 -16.88
CA GLY A 426 8.27 -0.38 -17.25
C GLY A 426 7.03 0.05 -18.06
N LYS A 427 7.08 1.17 -18.79
CA LYS A 427 5.92 1.72 -19.53
C LYS A 427 5.28 0.70 -20.48
N ASN A 428 6.09 -0.19 -21.05
CA ASN A 428 5.62 -1.23 -21.96
C ASN A 428 4.88 -2.38 -21.24
N TRP A 429 5.09 -2.53 -19.92
CA TRP A 429 4.49 -3.58 -19.10
C TRP A 429 3.31 -3.07 -18.27
N LEU A 430 3.30 -1.78 -17.94
CA LEU A 430 2.29 -1.17 -17.07
C LEU A 430 1.20 -0.44 -17.87
N PRO A 431 -0.08 -0.51 -17.44
CA PRO A 431 -1.13 0.32 -18.01
C PRO A 431 -0.92 1.81 -17.66
N LYS A 432 -1.55 2.68 -18.46
CA LYS A 432 -1.45 4.14 -18.28
C LYS A 432 -2.25 4.58 -17.05
N THR A 433 -1.54 4.97 -15.99
CA THR A 433 -2.08 5.69 -14.83
C THR A 433 -0.95 6.48 -14.15
N ILE A 434 -1.19 7.02 -12.96
CA ILE A 434 -0.16 7.65 -12.12
C ILE A 434 0.33 6.61 -11.10
N TYR A 435 1.65 6.47 -11.04
CA TYR A 435 2.36 5.66 -10.05
C TYR A 435 3.24 6.59 -9.22
N LEU A 436 3.17 6.46 -7.90
CA LEU A 436 4.12 7.08 -6.99
C LEU A 436 4.91 5.98 -6.30
N ASN A 437 6.20 5.94 -6.63
CA ASN A 437 7.13 4.94 -6.15
C ASN A 437 7.93 5.51 -4.98
N GLN A 438 7.91 4.80 -3.86
CA GLN A 438 8.88 4.93 -2.77
C GLN A 438 9.87 3.78 -2.91
N PHE A 439 11.14 4.05 -2.69
CA PHE A 439 12.22 3.09 -2.81
C PHE A 439 13.36 3.42 -1.85
N GLU A 440 13.90 2.38 -1.22
CA GLU A 440 15.10 2.39 -0.39
C GLU A 440 15.72 1.00 -0.41
N ASP A 441 17.06 0.93 -0.47
CA ASP A 441 17.81 -0.32 -0.38
C ASP A 441 18.81 -0.30 0.77
N SER A 442 19.43 -1.45 1.06
CA SER A 442 20.38 -1.61 2.16
C SER A 442 21.69 -0.84 1.99
N SER A 443 21.89 -0.13 0.87
CA SER A 443 23.03 0.76 0.66
C SER A 443 22.73 2.23 0.96
N PHE A 444 21.48 2.56 1.34
CA PHE A 444 21.09 3.93 1.63
C PHE A 444 21.81 4.48 2.87
N GLU A 445 22.51 5.59 2.68
CA GLU A 445 23.12 6.38 3.74
C GLU A 445 22.39 7.71 3.87
N ALA A 446 21.70 7.89 5.00
CA ALA A 446 20.97 9.12 5.31
C ALA A 446 21.92 10.29 5.61
N ILE A 447 21.69 11.40 4.92
CA ILE A 447 22.19 12.72 5.32
C ILE A 447 21.19 13.39 6.27
N ALA A 448 19.91 13.37 5.92
CA ALA A 448 18.82 13.90 6.75
C ALA A 448 17.53 13.07 6.54
N ASN A 449 17.06 12.42 7.60
CA ASN A 449 15.76 11.76 7.70
C ASN A 449 14.78 12.48 8.66
N PHE A 450 15.27 13.47 9.43
CA PHE A 450 14.47 14.33 10.31
C PHE A 450 13.78 13.61 11.49
N ASP A 451 14.17 12.36 11.74
CA ASP A 451 13.69 11.52 12.85
C ASP A 451 14.64 11.55 14.06
N GLU A 452 15.85 12.12 13.91
CA GLU A 452 16.90 12.10 14.94
C GLU A 452 16.58 12.96 16.18
N ASP A 453 15.96 14.13 15.99
CA ASP A 453 15.65 15.07 17.08
C ASP A 453 14.57 16.12 16.68
N PHE A 454 14.49 17.22 17.44
CA PHE A 454 13.57 18.35 17.20
C PHE A 454 14.31 19.66 16.86
N ASN A 455 15.64 19.63 16.75
CA ASN A 455 16.46 20.78 16.46
C ASN A 455 16.56 20.99 14.96
N LEU A 456 15.84 22.00 14.47
CA LEU A 456 15.80 22.32 13.04
C LEU A 456 17.19 22.66 12.46
N GLN A 457 18.24 22.91 13.24
CA GLN A 457 19.56 23.24 12.70
C GLN A 457 20.46 22.03 12.47
N THR A 458 20.05 20.84 12.91
CA THR A 458 20.81 19.58 12.80
C THR A 458 20.25 18.67 11.72
N VAL A 459 21.05 17.67 11.33
CA VAL A 459 20.64 16.60 10.43
C VAL A 459 21.14 15.26 10.98
N SER A 460 20.60 14.17 10.48
CA SER A 460 20.95 12.80 10.90
C SER A 460 22.44 12.50 10.71
N LYS A 461 23.09 13.06 9.69
CA LYS A 461 24.56 13.00 9.55
C LYS A 461 25.22 13.90 10.59
N LYS A 462 25.92 13.26 11.54
CA LYS A 462 26.66 13.95 12.61
C LYS A 462 27.56 15.06 12.06
N GLY A 463 27.45 16.26 12.65
CA GLY A 463 28.23 17.44 12.28
C GLY A 463 27.65 18.24 11.11
N GLY A 464 26.59 17.77 10.47
CA GLY A 464 25.85 18.54 9.48
C GLY A 464 25.06 19.69 10.11
N LYS A 465 24.86 20.75 9.34
CA LYS A 465 24.14 21.97 9.75
C LYS A 465 23.26 22.49 8.64
N ILE A 466 22.12 23.05 9.02
CA ILE A 466 21.17 23.63 8.07
C ILE A 466 21.27 25.15 8.02
N GLU A 467 21.22 25.69 6.81
CA GLU A 467 21.08 27.11 6.53
C GLU A 467 19.89 27.33 5.59
N THR A 468 19.10 28.37 5.86
CA THR A 468 17.94 28.71 5.05
C THR A 468 17.93 30.18 4.63
N LYS A 469 17.32 30.46 3.49
CA LYS A 469 17.09 31.83 2.98
C LYS A 469 15.67 31.96 2.48
N ASN A 470 15.02 33.09 2.76
CA ASN A 470 13.74 33.55 2.19
C ASN A 470 12.58 32.55 2.14
N LEU A 471 12.58 31.51 2.99
CA LEU A 471 11.47 30.60 3.13
C LEU A 471 10.30 31.27 3.86
N SER A 472 9.09 31.01 3.39
CA SER A 472 7.86 31.44 4.05
C SER A 472 7.47 30.52 5.21
N LEU A 473 7.90 29.26 5.17
CA LEU A 473 7.78 28.30 6.25
C LEU A 473 8.93 27.31 6.20
N TRP A 474 9.42 26.95 7.39
CA TRP A 474 10.32 25.84 7.62
C TRP A 474 9.93 25.17 8.95
N LYS A 475 9.63 23.87 8.91
CA LYS A 475 9.41 23.07 10.12
C LYS A 475 9.65 21.58 9.84
N GLU A 476 9.86 20.81 10.90
CA GLU A 476 9.88 19.35 10.86
C GLU A 476 8.73 18.79 11.70
N GLN A 477 7.98 17.84 11.14
CA GLN A 477 6.83 17.24 11.81
C GLN A 477 6.55 15.82 11.32
N GLU A 478 5.85 15.05 12.14
CA GLU A 478 5.35 13.73 11.73
C GLU A 478 4.43 13.81 10.52
N ILE A 479 4.64 12.88 9.60
CA ILE A 479 3.86 12.77 8.38
C ILE A 479 2.44 12.28 8.72
N GLN A 480 1.45 13.06 8.31
CA GLN A 480 0.03 12.76 8.46
C GLN A 480 -0.51 12.05 7.22
N LEU A 481 -0.99 10.82 7.37
CA LEU A 481 -1.78 10.11 6.35
C LEU A 481 -3.27 10.46 6.49
N LYS A 482 -4.15 9.93 5.60
CA LYS A 482 -5.62 10.09 5.76
C LYS A 482 -6.05 9.56 7.12
N TRP A 483 -5.45 8.45 7.55
CA TRP A 483 -5.66 7.85 8.85
C TRP A 483 -4.32 7.61 9.55
N ARG A 484 -4.19 8.11 10.78
CA ARG A 484 -2.99 7.99 11.63
C ARG A 484 -1.74 8.68 11.05
N LYS A 485 -0.65 8.58 11.81
CA LYS A 485 0.68 9.07 11.46
C LYS A 485 1.42 7.98 10.68
N LYS A 486 2.29 8.38 9.74
CA LYS A 486 3.11 7.45 8.97
C LYS A 486 4.13 6.71 9.85
N GLY A 487 4.58 7.34 10.94
CA GLY A 487 5.60 6.77 11.83
C GLY A 487 7.00 7.35 11.62
N SER A 488 7.15 8.26 10.65
CA SER A 488 8.35 9.09 10.44
C SER A 488 8.00 10.57 10.28
N ARG A 489 9.01 11.41 10.45
CA ARG A 489 8.98 12.86 10.31
C ARG A 489 9.51 13.27 8.95
N SER A 490 9.26 14.52 8.57
CA SER A 490 9.81 15.10 7.36
C SER A 490 9.95 16.60 7.51
N LEU A 491 10.76 17.19 6.63
CA LEU A 491 10.97 18.61 6.47
C LEU A 491 9.85 19.22 5.61
N PHE A 492 9.17 20.24 6.12
CA PHE A 492 8.12 20.99 5.41
C PHE A 492 8.61 22.39 5.07
N LEU A 493 8.60 22.70 3.77
CA LEU A 493 9.06 23.96 3.22
C LEU A 493 7.96 24.67 2.44
N GLU A 494 7.85 25.99 2.60
CA GLU A 494 7.03 26.84 1.76
C GLU A 494 7.80 28.05 1.27
N TRP A 495 7.49 28.49 0.06
CA TRP A 495 7.94 29.76 -0.49
C TRP A 495 6.81 30.42 -1.25
N LYS A 496 6.84 31.76 -1.26
CA LYS A 496 5.90 32.59 -2.02
C LYS A 496 6.53 33.91 -2.41
N TYR A 497 6.65 34.14 -3.70
CA TYR A 497 7.14 35.41 -4.24
C TYR A 497 5.96 36.31 -4.64
N ASN A 498 5.77 37.42 -3.92
CA ASN A 498 4.74 38.42 -4.23
C ASN A 498 5.30 39.45 -5.21
N HIS A 499 4.91 39.38 -6.49
CA HIS A 499 5.18 40.46 -7.44
C HIS A 499 3.90 41.19 -7.83
N LYS A 500 3.94 42.52 -7.72
CA LYS A 500 2.88 43.43 -8.22
C LYS A 500 2.66 43.27 -9.73
N ASP A 501 3.71 42.86 -10.45
CA ASP A 501 3.68 42.60 -11.88
C ASP A 501 3.62 41.09 -12.14
N LYS A 502 2.46 40.59 -12.55
CA LYS A 502 2.22 39.16 -12.81
C LYS A 502 3.07 38.61 -13.97
N SER A 503 3.64 39.49 -14.81
CA SER A 503 4.40 39.14 -16.02
C SER A 503 5.85 38.74 -15.79
N LYS A 504 6.49 39.17 -14.68
CA LYS A 504 7.90 38.85 -14.43
C LYS A 504 8.09 37.37 -14.05
N SER A 505 9.09 36.73 -14.67
CA SER A 505 9.52 35.37 -14.38
C SER A 505 10.45 35.37 -13.16
N ILE A 506 10.45 34.29 -12.36
CA ILE A 506 11.33 34.17 -11.18
C ILE A 506 12.81 34.20 -11.60
N LYS A 507 13.11 33.75 -12.82
CA LYS A 507 14.46 33.84 -13.41
C LYS A 507 15.02 35.27 -13.46
N SER A 508 14.17 36.30 -13.37
CA SER A 508 14.59 37.71 -13.34
C SER A 508 14.76 38.28 -11.93
N MET A 509 14.53 37.50 -10.88
CA MET A 509 14.70 37.93 -9.49
C MET A 509 16.18 37.87 -9.07
N PRO A 510 16.65 38.82 -8.22
CA PRO A 510 17.95 38.70 -7.57
C PRO A 510 18.06 37.41 -6.75
N GLU A 511 19.19 36.72 -6.85
CA GLU A 511 19.46 35.47 -6.11
C GLU A 511 19.31 35.64 -4.59
N SER A 512 19.63 36.82 -4.06
CA SER A 512 19.47 37.15 -2.64
C SER A 512 18.02 37.11 -2.15
N LEU A 513 17.03 37.12 -3.05
CA LEU A 513 15.60 37.01 -2.74
C LEU A 513 15.03 35.62 -3.02
N ILE A 514 15.81 34.72 -3.61
CA ILE A 514 15.39 33.36 -3.87
C ILE A 514 15.43 32.55 -2.57
N ALA A 515 14.40 31.77 -2.34
CA ALA A 515 14.31 30.86 -1.21
C ALA A 515 15.20 29.65 -1.43
N SER A 516 15.93 29.25 -0.39
CA SER A 516 16.73 28.03 -0.42
C SER A 516 16.79 27.34 0.93
N TYR A 517 17.00 26.03 0.87
CA TYR A 517 17.30 25.17 2.01
C TYR A 517 18.63 24.46 1.73
N THR A 518 19.63 24.68 2.57
CA THR A 518 21.00 24.21 2.38
C THR A 518 21.44 23.36 3.56
N ILE A 519 21.98 22.18 3.28
CA ILE A 519 22.60 21.31 4.25
C ILE A 519 24.12 21.38 4.00
N ASN A 520 24.84 21.92 4.98
CA ASN A 520 26.29 21.82 5.03
C ASN A 520 26.65 20.54 5.78
N ILE A 521 27.42 19.66 5.15
CA ILE A 521 27.86 18.39 5.74
C ILE A 521 29.39 18.41 5.88
N PRO A 522 29.95 17.69 6.88
CA PRO A 522 31.36 17.39 6.87
C PRO A 522 31.76 16.73 5.53
N PRO A 523 32.99 16.94 5.02
CA PRO A 523 33.45 16.32 3.79
C PRO A 523 33.14 14.83 3.82
N THR A 524 32.24 14.42 2.93
CA THR A 524 31.73 13.05 2.87
C THR A 524 32.30 12.41 1.61
N PRO A 525 33.07 11.30 1.73
CA PRO A 525 33.69 10.66 0.59
C PRO A 525 32.62 9.94 -0.24
N LEU A 526 32.09 10.64 -1.24
CA LEU A 526 31.20 10.08 -2.25
C LEU A 526 32.02 9.71 -3.50
N ASP A 527 31.46 8.83 -4.33
CA ASP A 527 31.99 8.55 -5.65
C ASP A 527 30.90 8.60 -6.73
N SER A 528 31.31 8.58 -8.00
CA SER A 528 30.38 8.66 -9.13
C SER A 528 29.45 7.44 -9.27
N THR A 529 29.72 6.34 -8.56
CA THR A 529 28.89 5.14 -8.54
C THR A 529 27.68 5.29 -7.63
N LEU A 530 27.60 6.35 -6.84
CA LEU A 530 26.44 6.65 -6.01
C LEU A 530 25.36 7.42 -6.78
N SER A 531 24.16 7.41 -6.23
CA SER A 531 23.03 8.23 -6.65
C SER A 531 22.59 9.11 -5.49
N PHE A 532 22.36 10.39 -5.77
CA PHE A 532 21.71 11.29 -4.82
C PHE A 532 20.21 11.03 -4.82
N VAL A 533 19.64 10.87 -3.63
CA VAL A 533 18.24 10.46 -3.47
C VAL A 533 17.56 11.26 -2.37
N PHE A 534 16.25 11.47 -2.55
CA PHE A 534 15.36 11.97 -1.50
C PHE A 534 13.91 11.61 -1.83
N SER A 535 13.08 11.52 -0.81
CA SER A 535 11.64 11.32 -0.95
C SER A 535 10.93 12.67 -0.84
N MET A 536 9.90 12.92 -1.66
CA MET A 536 9.17 14.19 -1.61
C MET A 536 7.68 14.04 -1.92
N SER A 537 6.86 14.89 -1.29
CA SER A 537 5.42 15.03 -1.54
C SER A 537 4.98 16.50 -1.53
N GLU A 538 3.91 16.84 -2.24
CA GLU A 538 3.20 18.12 -2.04
C GLU A 538 2.21 17.97 -0.89
N TYR A 539 2.33 18.79 0.17
CA TYR A 539 1.48 18.65 1.36
C TYR A 539 0.27 19.58 1.39
N LYS A 540 0.36 20.76 0.77
CA LYS A 540 -0.79 21.68 0.65
C LYS A 540 -1.56 21.40 -0.64
N GLU A 541 -2.88 21.41 -0.51
CA GLU A 541 -3.73 21.29 -1.68
C GLU A 541 -3.70 22.57 -2.51
N ASN A 542 -3.43 22.41 -3.80
CA ASN A 542 -3.62 23.47 -4.76
C ASN A 542 -4.90 23.26 -5.57
N ASN A 543 -5.87 24.15 -5.39
CA ASN A 543 -7.14 24.09 -6.11
C ASN A 543 -7.08 24.72 -7.51
N ASN A 544 -5.94 25.31 -7.91
CA ASN A 544 -5.77 25.83 -9.26
C ASN A 544 -5.37 24.71 -10.24
N PRO A 545 -6.26 24.28 -11.14
CA PRO A 545 -5.94 23.22 -12.11
C PRO A 545 -4.80 23.64 -13.04
N ASN A 546 -4.67 24.94 -13.33
CA ASN A 546 -3.68 25.48 -14.28
C ASN A 546 -2.29 25.70 -13.66
N GLN A 547 -2.13 25.51 -12.35
CA GLN A 547 -0.80 25.59 -11.75
C GLN A 547 0.09 24.47 -12.28
N LYS A 548 1.27 24.83 -12.80
CA LYS A 548 2.27 23.84 -13.20
C LYS A 548 2.73 23.02 -11.98
N PRO A 549 3.04 21.72 -12.16
CA PRO A 549 3.76 20.93 -11.15
C PRO A 549 5.00 21.66 -10.61
N ILE A 550 5.40 21.32 -9.38
CA ILE A 550 6.57 21.94 -8.74
C ILE A 550 7.85 21.40 -9.37
N ASP A 551 8.77 22.32 -9.61
CA ASP A 551 10.16 22.12 -10.03
C ASP A 551 11.04 23.12 -9.26
N PHE A 552 12.31 22.80 -9.11
CA PHE A 552 13.32 23.66 -8.49
C PHE A 552 14.72 23.14 -8.83
N THR A 553 15.75 23.91 -8.54
CA THR A 553 17.14 23.52 -8.79
C THR A 553 17.72 22.82 -7.56
N ILE A 554 18.39 21.69 -7.75
CA ILE A 554 19.27 21.05 -6.79
C ILE A 554 20.71 21.46 -7.13
N LEU A 555 21.51 21.75 -6.10
CA LEU A 555 22.92 22.10 -6.21
C LEU A 555 23.73 21.27 -5.22
N LEU A 556 24.83 20.68 -5.69
CA LEU A 556 25.86 20.06 -4.85
C LEU A 556 27.16 20.85 -5.00
N SER A 557 27.86 21.11 -3.88
CA SER A 557 29.19 21.76 -3.88
C SER A 557 30.24 20.87 -3.22
N ASP A 558 31.48 20.97 -3.69
CA ASP A 558 32.66 20.41 -3.03
C ASP A 558 33.40 21.48 -2.18
N THR A 559 34.40 21.05 -1.41
CA THR A 559 35.22 21.96 -0.59
C THR A 559 36.10 22.91 -1.41
N PHE A 560 36.31 22.63 -2.69
CA PHE A 560 37.10 23.48 -3.60
C PHE A 560 36.26 24.57 -4.26
N GLY A 561 34.93 24.57 -4.02
CA GLY A 561 34.00 25.55 -4.57
C GLY A 561 33.49 25.17 -5.96
N ASN A 562 33.74 23.96 -6.45
CA ASN A 562 33.09 23.47 -7.67
C ASN A 562 31.65 23.08 -7.35
N GLU A 563 30.76 23.32 -8.30
CA GLU A 563 29.34 23.04 -8.16
C GLU A 563 28.80 22.23 -9.33
N ILE A 564 27.81 21.39 -9.05
CA ILE A 564 26.94 20.76 -10.05
C ILE A 564 25.49 21.12 -9.73
N THR A 565 24.74 21.50 -10.77
CA THR A 565 23.33 21.87 -10.64
C THR A 565 22.45 21.09 -11.61
N PHE A 566 21.23 20.77 -11.17
CA PHE A 566 20.24 20.08 -11.99
C PHE A 566 18.83 20.34 -11.47
N PRO A 567 17.82 20.41 -12.35
CA PRO A 567 16.44 20.60 -11.92
C PRO A 567 15.84 19.30 -11.39
N LEU A 568 14.84 19.40 -10.51
CA LEU A 568 14.04 18.26 -10.06
C LEU A 568 13.45 17.50 -11.26
N SER A 569 12.95 18.25 -12.25
CA SER A 569 12.39 17.73 -13.49
C SER A 569 13.34 16.84 -14.31
N LYS A 570 14.65 16.85 -14.04
CA LYS A 570 15.60 15.91 -14.64
C LYS A 570 15.22 14.45 -14.35
N PHE A 571 14.66 14.18 -13.17
CA PHE A 571 14.01 12.89 -12.87
C PHE A 571 12.52 12.98 -13.20
N SER A 572 11.76 13.81 -12.49
CA SER A 572 10.32 14.00 -12.68
C SER A 572 9.90 15.35 -12.13
N LEU A 573 8.79 15.91 -12.61
CA LEU A 573 8.11 16.97 -11.86
C LEU A 573 7.40 16.38 -10.64
N LEU A 574 7.21 17.18 -9.58
CA LEU A 574 6.49 16.73 -8.38
C LEU A 574 4.99 16.55 -8.68
N GLN A 575 4.48 15.33 -8.47
CA GLN A 575 3.07 15.03 -8.63
C GLN A 575 2.23 15.84 -7.65
N LYS A 576 1.17 16.50 -8.16
CA LYS A 576 0.19 17.16 -7.31
C LYS A 576 -0.47 16.15 -6.39
N LYS A 577 -0.79 16.58 -5.17
CA LYS A 577 -1.48 15.73 -4.19
C LYS A 577 -2.74 15.08 -4.80
N ILE A 578 -2.79 13.74 -4.79
CA ILE A 578 -3.87 12.96 -5.40
C ILE A 578 -5.14 13.10 -4.57
N LYS A 579 -6.24 13.46 -5.23
CA LYS A 579 -7.58 13.55 -4.62
C LYS A 579 -8.42 12.37 -5.10
N ALA A 580 -8.76 11.48 -4.18
CA ALA A 580 -9.68 10.38 -4.45
C ALA A 580 -11.08 10.78 -3.96
N VAL A 581 -12.08 10.57 -4.80
CA VAL A 581 -13.49 10.63 -4.40
C VAL A 581 -14.01 9.21 -4.42
N ILE A 582 -14.01 8.58 -3.24
CA ILE A 582 -14.29 7.15 -3.08
C ILE A 582 -15.80 6.92 -3.04
N LYS A 583 -16.55 7.80 -2.37
CA LYS A 583 -18.00 7.68 -2.21
C LYS A 583 -18.73 8.83 -2.86
N LYS A 584 -19.85 8.52 -3.51
CA LYS A 584 -20.82 9.47 -4.05
C LYS A 584 -21.32 10.45 -2.99
N SER A 585 -21.34 10.08 -1.71
CA SER A 585 -21.79 10.95 -0.61
C SER A 585 -20.75 11.97 -0.11
N GLU A 586 -19.51 11.94 -0.60
CA GLU A 586 -18.44 12.83 -0.09
C GLU A 586 -18.70 14.31 -0.38
N PHE A 587 -19.58 14.64 -1.35
CA PHE A 587 -20.03 16.02 -1.58
C PHE A 587 -20.73 16.63 -0.36
N ILE A 588 -21.36 15.81 0.50
CA ILE A 588 -22.13 16.28 1.67
C ILE A 588 -21.21 16.96 2.69
N LYS A 589 -19.97 16.49 2.82
CA LYS A 589 -18.99 17.05 3.77
C LYS A 589 -17.94 17.96 3.13
N GLY A 590 -17.87 18.00 1.79
CA GLY A 590 -16.75 18.64 1.07
C GLY A 590 -15.39 17.98 1.34
N ILE A 591 -15.36 16.79 1.95
CA ILE A 591 -14.12 16.08 2.29
C ILE A 591 -13.68 15.30 1.06
N LYS A 592 -12.74 15.85 0.31
CA LYS A 592 -11.92 15.06 -0.61
C LYS A 592 -10.83 14.40 0.23
N GLN A 593 -10.70 13.08 0.15
CA GLN A 593 -9.65 12.38 0.88
C GLN A 593 -8.35 12.49 0.10
N SER A 594 -7.35 13.12 0.70
CA SER A 594 -6.00 13.22 0.16
C SER A 594 -5.00 12.93 1.27
N GLU A 595 -3.95 12.18 0.98
CA GLU A 595 -2.83 11.95 1.90
C GLU A 595 -1.52 12.37 1.24
N MET A 596 -0.50 12.60 2.07
CA MET A 596 0.85 12.84 1.59
C MET A 596 1.45 11.50 1.20
N VAL A 597 1.50 11.25 -0.11
CA VAL A 597 2.21 10.10 -0.67
C VAL A 597 3.54 10.61 -1.20
N PHE A 598 4.63 10.08 -0.64
CA PHE A 598 5.97 10.44 -1.04
C PHE A 598 6.37 9.69 -2.31
N GLN A 599 7.22 10.30 -3.11
CA GLN A 599 7.89 9.70 -4.25
C GLN A 599 9.40 9.85 -4.06
N THR A 600 10.16 8.77 -4.29
CA THR A 600 11.63 8.82 -4.32
C THR A 600 12.08 9.46 -5.62
N PHE A 601 12.92 10.48 -5.51
CA PHE A 601 13.67 11.10 -6.59
C PHE A 601 15.08 10.55 -6.59
N TYR A 602 15.58 10.18 -7.76
CA TYR A 602 16.81 9.44 -7.92
C TYR A 602 17.70 10.03 -9.02
N PHE A 603 18.94 10.38 -8.66
CA PHE A 603 19.86 11.12 -9.50
C PHE A 603 21.26 10.46 -9.50
N PRO A 604 21.59 9.61 -10.49
CA PRO A 604 22.93 9.03 -10.63
C PRO A 604 24.01 10.10 -10.74
N LEU A 605 24.99 10.09 -9.85
CA LEU A 605 26.03 11.13 -9.82
C LEU A 605 26.89 11.13 -11.09
N LYS A 606 27.11 9.94 -11.68
CA LYS A 606 27.79 9.77 -12.97
C LYS A 606 27.19 10.61 -14.09
N ASP A 607 25.88 10.85 -14.09
CA ASP A 607 25.20 11.63 -15.12
C ASP A 607 25.54 13.13 -15.03
N PHE A 608 25.93 13.61 -13.84
CA PHE A 608 26.22 15.01 -13.56
C PHE A 608 27.71 15.34 -13.57
N GLN A 609 28.59 14.34 -13.49
CA GLN A 609 30.04 14.55 -13.62
C GLN A 609 30.41 15.23 -14.95
N LYS A 610 29.64 14.97 -16.01
CA LYS A 610 29.83 15.62 -17.32
C LYS A 610 29.51 17.12 -17.31
N ASN A 611 28.68 17.58 -16.36
CA ASN A 611 28.30 18.99 -16.26
C ASN A 611 29.44 19.84 -15.67
N ASN A 612 30.25 19.25 -14.80
CA ASN A 612 31.45 19.88 -14.26
C ASN A 612 32.52 18.81 -13.95
N PRO A 613 33.47 18.57 -14.87
CA PRO A 613 34.52 17.55 -14.69
C PRO A 613 35.47 17.81 -13.51
N ASN A 614 35.54 19.04 -13.01
CA ASN A 614 36.39 19.42 -11.88
C ASN A 614 35.74 19.15 -10.52
N PHE A 615 34.45 18.81 -10.49
CA PHE A 615 33.74 18.53 -9.25
C PHE A 615 34.30 17.27 -8.58
N ASP A 616 34.73 17.41 -7.33
CA ASP A 616 35.25 16.30 -6.55
C ASP A 616 34.18 15.73 -5.60
N PHE A 617 33.58 14.60 -6.01
CA PHE A 617 32.59 13.89 -5.21
C PHE A 617 33.12 13.50 -3.82
N SER A 618 34.42 13.19 -3.69
CA SER A 618 35.00 12.75 -2.41
C SER A 618 35.06 13.85 -1.36
N ASN A 619 34.93 15.10 -1.80
CA ASN A 619 34.96 16.30 -0.97
C ASN A 619 33.63 17.06 -1.00
N THR A 620 32.51 16.37 -1.29
CA THR A 620 31.18 16.97 -1.23
C THR A 620 30.88 17.46 0.19
N ASN A 621 30.51 18.73 0.32
CA ASN A 621 30.27 19.37 1.61
C ASN A 621 28.95 20.16 1.69
N LYS A 622 28.21 20.29 0.58
CA LYS A 622 26.99 21.09 0.54
C LYS A 622 25.94 20.50 -0.40
N ILE A 623 24.70 20.50 0.07
CA ILE A 623 23.51 20.12 -0.69
C ILE A 623 22.48 21.25 -0.55
N SER A 624 22.05 21.86 -1.66
CA SER A 624 21.09 22.97 -1.65
C SER A 624 19.88 22.70 -2.53
N PHE A 625 18.69 22.95 -1.99
CA PHE A 625 17.42 23.03 -2.71
C PHE A 625 17.09 24.51 -2.95
N ILE A 626 17.06 24.93 -4.21
CA ILE A 626 16.94 26.35 -4.62
C ILE A 626 15.61 26.54 -5.35
N PHE A 627 14.67 27.24 -4.71
CA PHE A 627 13.28 27.38 -5.18
C PHE A 627 13.12 28.51 -6.21
N ASN A 628 13.79 28.39 -7.35
CA ASN A 628 13.91 29.42 -8.40
C ASN A 628 12.99 29.22 -9.64
N ILE A 629 12.14 28.19 -9.66
CA ILE A 629 11.32 27.86 -10.85
C ILE A 629 9.83 28.18 -10.66
N ASN A 630 9.20 27.73 -9.58
CA ASN A 630 7.77 28.00 -9.30
C ASN A 630 7.59 29.22 -8.38
N LYS A 631 6.54 30.02 -8.60
CA LYS A 631 6.30 31.27 -7.82
C LYS A 631 5.91 30.99 -6.38
N THR A 632 5.28 29.85 -6.17
CA THR A 632 4.85 29.32 -4.89
C THR A 632 5.05 27.82 -4.90
N GLY A 633 5.29 27.27 -3.72
CA GLY A 633 5.30 25.83 -3.52
C GLY A 633 5.22 25.46 -2.06
N SER A 634 4.83 24.21 -1.81
CA SER A 634 4.68 23.65 -0.47
C SER A 634 5.03 22.17 -0.54
N VAL A 635 6.24 21.83 -0.10
CA VAL A 635 6.81 20.49 -0.24
C VAL A 635 7.15 19.92 1.13
N ALA A 636 6.98 18.60 1.25
CA ALA A 636 7.51 17.81 2.33
C ALA A 636 8.65 16.94 1.76
N ILE A 637 9.84 17.00 2.33
CA ILE A 637 11.05 16.28 1.89
C ILE A 637 11.51 15.37 3.02
N ASP A 638 11.92 14.16 2.68
CA ASP A 638 12.31 13.11 3.61
C ASP A 638 13.45 12.27 3.00
N ASN A 639 14.19 11.53 3.84
CA ASN A 639 15.23 10.57 3.44
C ASN A 639 16.24 11.15 2.42
N ILE A 640 16.78 12.33 2.69
CA ILE A 640 17.84 12.94 1.87
C ILE A 640 19.12 12.15 2.12
N GLY A 641 19.73 11.62 1.06
CA GLY A 641 20.95 10.83 1.21
C GLY A 641 21.53 10.32 -0.10
N PHE A 642 22.32 9.27 0.01
CA PHE A 642 22.96 8.60 -1.11
C PHE A 642 22.73 7.09 -1.06
N MET A 643 22.66 6.45 -2.21
CA MET A 643 22.62 5.00 -2.35
C MET A 643 23.52 4.55 -3.49
N LYS A 644 23.92 3.28 -3.53
CA LYS A 644 24.63 2.73 -4.69
C LYS A 644 23.76 2.81 -5.93
N SER A 645 24.34 3.23 -7.05
CA SER A 645 23.59 3.28 -8.29
C SER A 645 23.26 1.87 -8.78
N LEU A 646 22.06 1.70 -9.31
CA LEU A 646 21.71 0.52 -10.08
C LEU A 646 22.50 0.54 -11.40
N ASN A 647 23.36 -0.45 -11.60
CA ASN A 647 24.08 -0.67 -12.85
C ASN A 647 23.20 -1.31 -13.91
#